data_AF-A0A7S0WJP5-F1
#
_entry.id   AF-A0A7S0WJP5-F1
#
_cell.length_a   1.000
_cell.length_b   1.000
_cell.length_c   1.000
_cell.angle_alpha   90.00
_cell.angle_beta   90.00
_cell.angle_gamma   90.00
#
_symmetry.space_group_name_H-M   'P 1'
#
loop_
_entity.id
_entity.type
_entity.pdbx_description
1 polymer ?
#
loop_
_entity_poly.entity_id
_entity_poly.type
_entity_poly.pdbx_seq_one_letter_code
_entity_poly.pdbx_strand_id
1 'polypeptide(L)'
;MTAHGKRSGRRGAALACAAMMAAVVLVVASVGGWRRAESITSSANGVNRIRLSDIPRLKRTCAVSTTILEVNAAVERMVEALDASLVVVGDRKTNHSEWMGFQRLHSNSVTYLSPDDQMELPFEVVKRIPWNHFGRKSIGFLYATAGGCEIVYDFDDDNHLKPEGFEALSSWERFDVRLSTNTHVFNPYPYFQPSNNELIWPRGFPLQFIRQKDTYDATMEPSSEPFKNLAVIQSLADHDPDVDAIYRLTHSLPVSFNRKKTIVIPERGVYTPWNAQAVLVSRPAFFGLLLPVTVTGRVSDIWRSYITERLLWDTDYKLAFASSFVTQYRNPHSYMVDFVDEDDLYNKVDDMLQALAGWSSAKHASLSSAYIDLVTKLVDECNLLGRDDLHLAKAWVTDLERVGYVWPSFRQTRMETRTLQKVPIVDERHLGTDGDASNALNASSAPTVVEGGGGTAARIKLGGFIVTRNDNYGGDLVGRSTLALRRMIEVFDEVVVVDMNTPLGTPPFLALLPADISGARNIKSVVVSPEMCARELGAACEDKMYELLARNIGLRESAADVVVSTNSEVIVPSRLTLDEIIKQASLFDDKNAVILERVNIPQVKAQSIALSKGTEGKEGVKMLRSVRVQDFRVGPAGLMEVSIIGDCGDFQMAHRDLWQKIGGFAKNQHGHNFGDSDVIARWLSSSATVHVANVKVYHTSHTSHKHDKPATWNPEPRFTVVQDAGGSKRIMSTWMVA
;
A
#
# COMPACT_ATOMS: atom_id res chain seq x y z
N MET A 1 -75.95 4.32 -37.35
CA MET A 1 -75.51 3.18 -38.20
C MET A 1 -74.06 2.90 -37.83
N THR A 2 -73.83 2.03 -36.83
CA THR A 2 -73.38 0.61 -36.98
C THR A 2 -72.01 0.50 -37.67
N ALA A 3 -70.99 -0.17 -37.16
CA ALA A 3 -70.76 -0.94 -35.95
C ALA A 3 -69.25 -1.30 -35.87
N HIS A 4 -68.73 -1.48 -34.64
CA HIS A 4 -67.62 -2.36 -34.24
C HIS A 4 -66.21 -2.11 -34.83
N GLY A 5 -65.09 -2.30 -34.14
CA GLY A 5 -64.78 -2.92 -32.86
C GLY A 5 -63.27 -2.79 -32.59
N LYS A 6 -62.92 -2.81 -31.31
CA LYS A 6 -61.60 -2.53 -30.69
C LYS A 6 -60.45 -3.41 -31.20
N ARG A 7 -59.25 -2.82 -31.28
CA ARG A 7 -58.01 -3.32 -30.65
C ARG A 7 -56.93 -2.22 -30.53
N SER A 8 -56.87 -1.62 -29.34
CA SER A 8 -55.69 -1.01 -28.72
C SER A 8 -54.66 -2.11 -28.39
N GLY A 9 -53.35 -1.91 -28.31
CA GLY A 9 -52.52 -0.71 -28.44
C GLY A 9 -51.06 -1.03 -28.07
N ARG A 10 -50.22 0.01 -28.20
CA ARG A 10 -48.89 0.22 -27.57
C ARG A 10 -47.70 -0.64 -28.02
N ARG A 11 -46.98 -0.13 -29.04
CA ARG A 11 -45.52 0.12 -29.00
C ARG A 11 -45.19 1.35 -29.84
N GLY A 12 -45.05 2.50 -29.18
CA GLY A 12 -44.44 3.71 -29.72
C GLY A 12 -43.16 3.98 -28.95
N ALA A 13 -42.18 4.59 -29.62
CA ALA A 13 -40.81 4.87 -29.18
C ALA A 13 -39.77 3.78 -29.52
N ALA A 14 -39.58 3.54 -30.81
CA ALA A 14 -38.33 3.03 -31.37
C ALA A 14 -38.28 3.36 -32.87
N LEU A 15 -38.14 4.64 -33.24
CA LEU A 15 -37.79 5.10 -34.60
C LEU A 15 -37.60 6.63 -34.62
N ALA A 16 -36.53 7.09 -33.96
CA ALA A 16 -35.99 8.45 -34.10
C ALA A 16 -34.56 8.51 -33.54
N CYS A 17 -33.62 7.76 -34.13
CA CYS A 17 -32.18 7.94 -33.88
C CYS A 17 -31.26 7.32 -34.96
N ALA A 18 -31.75 7.15 -36.20
CA ALA A 18 -31.00 6.52 -37.28
C ALA A 18 -30.89 7.38 -38.55
N ALA A 19 -30.93 8.72 -38.42
CA ALA A 19 -30.89 9.62 -39.57
C ALA A 19 -29.98 10.86 -39.37
N MET A 20 -28.88 10.73 -38.61
CA MET A 20 -27.94 11.83 -38.39
C MET A 20 -26.45 11.38 -38.38
N MET A 21 -26.11 10.37 -39.19
CA MET A 21 -24.73 9.93 -39.45
C MET A 21 -24.53 9.59 -40.94
N ALA A 22 -24.71 10.58 -41.82
CA ALA A 22 -24.38 10.44 -43.24
C ALA A 22 -24.16 11.79 -43.95
N ALA A 23 -23.49 12.75 -43.30
CA ALA A 23 -23.20 14.05 -43.92
C ALA A 23 -21.96 14.77 -43.35
N VAL A 24 -20.79 14.11 -43.30
CA VAL A 24 -19.45 14.76 -43.32
C VAL A 24 -18.42 13.83 -43.97
N VAL A 25 -18.72 13.36 -45.19
CA VAL A 25 -17.73 12.72 -46.07
C VAL A 25 -17.97 13.29 -47.45
N LEU A 26 -17.38 14.44 -47.76
CA LEU A 26 -17.13 15.03 -49.09
C LEU A 26 -16.95 16.55 -48.99
N VAL A 27 -15.78 17.01 -48.54
CA VAL A 27 -15.04 18.19 -49.06
C VAL A 27 -13.65 18.13 -48.42
N VAL A 28 -12.66 17.60 -49.12
CA VAL A 28 -11.27 18.11 -49.29
C VAL A 28 -10.59 17.12 -50.24
N ALA A 29 -10.78 17.37 -51.53
CA ALA A 29 -9.98 16.78 -52.59
C ALA A 29 -9.68 17.89 -53.60
N SER A 30 -8.73 18.76 -53.26
CA SER A 30 -7.95 19.51 -54.25
C SER A 30 -6.78 20.24 -53.57
N VAL A 31 -5.64 20.19 -54.26
CA VAL A 31 -4.37 20.91 -54.02
C VAL A 31 -3.36 20.20 -53.10
N GLY A 32 -2.37 19.52 -53.71
CA GLY A 32 -1.02 19.44 -53.15
C GLY A 32 -0.30 18.08 -53.15
N GLY A 33 0.13 17.58 -54.31
CA GLY A 33 1.39 16.84 -54.48
C GLY A 33 1.62 15.51 -53.76
N TRP A 34 1.12 14.40 -54.34
CA TRP A 34 1.62 13.06 -54.03
C TRP A 34 2.96 12.79 -54.72
N ARG A 35 4.03 12.58 -53.94
CA ARG A 35 5.17 11.75 -54.35
C ARG A 35 5.07 10.39 -53.66
N ARG A 36 4.97 9.32 -54.46
CA ARG A 36 5.05 7.93 -54.01
C ARG A 36 6.42 7.70 -53.38
N ALA A 37 6.46 7.22 -52.13
CA ALA A 37 7.60 6.48 -51.61
C ALA A 37 7.31 5.00 -51.83
N GLU A 38 8.18 4.35 -52.60
CA GLU A 38 8.16 2.93 -52.90
C GLU A 38 8.43 2.09 -51.65
N SER A 39 7.80 0.92 -51.60
CA SER A 39 7.98 -0.10 -50.58
C SER A 39 9.43 -0.62 -50.59
N ILE A 40 10.13 -0.48 -49.46
CA ILE A 40 11.31 -1.29 -49.18
C ILE A 40 10.85 -2.51 -48.39
N THR A 41 10.91 -3.65 -49.05
CA THR A 41 10.80 -4.98 -48.45
C THR A 41 12.04 -5.29 -47.59
N SER A 42 11.78 -6.10 -46.57
CA SER A 42 12.66 -6.58 -45.50
C SER A 42 14.15 -6.81 -45.82
N SER A 43 15.01 -6.29 -44.94
CA SER A 43 16.26 -6.96 -44.56
C SER A 43 16.65 -6.63 -43.10
N ALA A 44 16.76 -7.68 -42.29
CA ALA A 44 17.68 -7.89 -41.15
C ALA A 44 17.81 -6.83 -40.03
N ASN A 45 17.43 -7.25 -38.81
CA ASN A 45 18.04 -6.93 -37.51
C ASN A 45 18.65 -5.52 -37.32
N GLY A 46 17.85 -4.59 -36.82
CA GLY A 46 18.32 -3.36 -36.19
C GLY A 46 17.15 -2.65 -35.50
N VAL A 47 17.02 -2.81 -34.18
CA VAL A 47 16.10 -1.96 -33.41
C VAL A 47 16.68 -0.55 -33.47
N ASN A 48 16.00 0.37 -34.16
CA ASN A 48 16.37 1.78 -34.24
C ASN A 48 16.11 2.45 -32.89
N ARG A 49 17.00 2.23 -31.92
CA ARG A 49 16.94 2.92 -30.61
C ARG A 49 17.14 4.42 -30.81
N ILE A 50 16.35 5.22 -30.08
CA ILE A 50 16.48 6.67 -30.04
C ILE A 50 17.85 7.02 -29.47
N ARG A 51 18.65 7.83 -30.18
CA ARG A 51 19.91 8.36 -29.64
C ARG A 51 19.62 9.61 -28.82
N LEU A 52 20.54 9.97 -27.92
CA LEU A 52 20.40 11.20 -27.13
C LEU A 52 20.26 12.46 -28.00
N SER A 53 20.92 12.50 -29.16
CA SER A 53 20.80 13.59 -30.13
C SER A 53 19.41 13.74 -30.75
N ASP A 54 18.58 12.70 -30.64
CA ASP A 54 17.26 12.67 -31.24
C ASP A 54 16.18 13.18 -30.24
N ILE A 55 16.53 13.38 -28.95
CA ILE A 55 15.66 14.05 -27.97
C ILE A 55 15.57 15.54 -28.33
N PRO A 56 14.36 16.09 -28.54
CA PRO A 56 14.18 17.49 -28.93
C PRO A 56 14.63 18.43 -27.81
N ARG A 57 15.09 19.62 -28.20
CA ARG A 57 15.33 20.69 -27.25
C ARG A 57 14.01 21.17 -26.67
N LEU A 58 13.90 21.10 -25.35
CA LEU A 58 12.75 21.54 -24.58
C LEU A 58 12.95 22.99 -24.12
N LYS A 59 11.87 23.58 -23.60
CA LYS A 59 11.93 24.92 -23.00
C LYS A 59 12.77 24.92 -21.73
N ARG A 60 13.09 26.13 -21.24
CA ARG A 60 13.87 26.32 -20.01
C ARG A 60 13.21 25.66 -18.81
N THR A 61 11.89 25.79 -18.68
CA THR A 61 11.09 25.14 -17.65
C THR A 61 10.38 23.94 -18.24
N CYS A 62 10.40 22.82 -17.53
CA CYS A 62 9.73 21.60 -17.95
C CYS A 62 8.89 21.06 -16.81
N ALA A 63 7.58 20.94 -17.03
CA ALA A 63 6.73 20.24 -16.09
C ALA A 63 6.75 18.76 -16.42
N VAL A 64 6.86 17.91 -15.40
CA VAL A 64 6.92 16.46 -15.57
C VAL A 64 5.82 15.82 -14.75
N SER A 65 4.98 15.01 -15.41
CA SER A 65 3.88 14.27 -14.79
C SER A 65 3.92 12.79 -15.16
N THR A 66 3.33 11.95 -14.31
CA THR A 66 2.77 10.66 -14.73
C THR A 66 1.28 10.81 -15.02
N THR A 67 0.63 9.81 -15.60
CA THR A 67 -0.82 9.85 -15.88
C THR A 67 -1.61 9.20 -14.76
N ILE A 68 -1.87 9.96 -13.70
CA ILE A 68 -2.80 9.53 -12.64
C ILE A 68 -4.23 9.71 -13.15
N LEU A 69 -4.47 10.81 -13.86
CA LEU A 69 -5.71 11.19 -14.50
C LEU A 69 -5.61 11.21 -16.03
N GLU A 70 -6.79 11.28 -16.62
CA GLU A 70 -7.01 11.72 -18.00
C GLU A 70 -6.65 13.21 -18.14
N VAL A 71 -6.55 13.69 -19.38
CA VAL A 71 -6.26 15.09 -19.66
C VAL A 71 -7.37 15.94 -19.08
N ASN A 72 -6.99 16.91 -18.23
CA ASN A 72 -7.93 17.68 -17.43
C ASN A 72 -7.52 19.15 -17.34
N ALA A 73 -8.35 19.96 -16.68
CA ALA A 73 -8.15 21.40 -16.56
C ALA A 73 -6.83 21.82 -15.87
N ALA A 74 -6.26 21.00 -14.98
CA ALA A 74 -4.95 21.30 -14.38
C ALA A 74 -3.84 21.20 -15.44
N VAL A 75 -3.88 20.14 -16.25
CA VAL A 75 -2.93 19.89 -17.33
C VAL A 75 -3.05 20.94 -18.42
N GLU A 76 -4.29 21.23 -18.87
CA GLU A 76 -4.58 22.28 -19.86
C GLU A 76 -4.07 23.64 -19.37
N ARG A 77 -4.41 24.01 -18.14
CA ARG A 77 -3.97 25.27 -17.54
C ARG A 77 -2.45 25.37 -17.45
N MET A 78 -1.77 24.28 -17.12
CA MET A 78 -0.30 24.25 -17.08
C MET A 78 0.28 24.56 -18.46
N VAL A 79 -0.21 23.92 -19.51
CA VAL A 79 0.26 24.13 -20.90
C VAL A 79 -0.07 25.54 -21.43
N GLU A 80 -1.21 26.10 -21.03
CA GLU A 80 -1.67 27.42 -21.49
C GLU A 80 -1.02 28.58 -20.73
N ALA A 81 -0.82 28.43 -19.42
CA ALA A 81 -0.43 29.53 -18.54
C ALA A 81 1.08 29.69 -18.37
N LEU A 82 1.87 28.65 -18.66
CA LEU A 82 3.31 28.66 -18.45
C LEU A 82 4.08 28.57 -19.76
N ASP A 83 5.19 29.30 -19.86
CA ASP A 83 6.18 29.05 -20.90
C ASP A 83 7.05 27.81 -20.56
N ALA A 84 6.40 26.65 -20.53
CA ALA A 84 7.01 25.37 -20.15
C ALA A 84 6.75 24.27 -21.18
N SER A 85 7.63 23.26 -21.20
CA SER A 85 7.39 22.00 -21.89
C SER A 85 6.79 21.00 -20.90
N LEU A 86 5.65 20.40 -21.23
CA LEU A 86 5.06 19.29 -20.50
C LEU A 86 5.66 17.97 -20.99
N VAL A 87 6.26 17.19 -20.09
CA VAL A 87 6.67 15.80 -20.35
C VAL A 87 5.79 14.88 -19.53
N VAL A 88 5.02 14.02 -20.20
CA VAL A 88 4.09 13.08 -19.56
C VAL A 88 4.58 11.67 -19.76
N VAL A 89 4.85 10.98 -18.66
CA VAL A 89 5.27 9.57 -18.69
C VAL A 89 4.04 8.68 -18.56
N GLY A 90 3.67 8.00 -19.64
CA GLY A 90 2.58 7.03 -19.63
C GLY A 90 2.92 5.76 -18.85
N ASP A 91 1.91 5.11 -18.30
CA ASP A 91 2.00 3.75 -17.78
C ASP A 91 1.12 2.81 -18.64
N ARG A 92 1.16 1.50 -18.39
CA ARG A 92 0.37 0.51 -19.14
C ARG A 92 -1.14 0.72 -19.04
N LYS A 93 -1.58 1.34 -17.95
CA LYS A 93 -2.98 1.65 -17.68
C LYS A 93 -3.46 2.97 -18.29
N THR A 94 -2.55 3.76 -18.89
CA THR A 94 -2.89 5.07 -19.44
C THR A 94 -3.81 4.97 -20.65
N ASN A 95 -4.73 5.92 -20.78
CA ASN A 95 -5.47 6.14 -22.02
C ASN A 95 -4.55 6.76 -23.10
N HIS A 96 -3.83 5.92 -23.83
CA HIS A 96 -2.80 6.36 -24.77
C HIS A 96 -3.34 7.24 -25.91
N SER A 97 -4.54 6.95 -26.41
CA SER A 97 -5.12 7.68 -27.55
C SER A 97 -5.45 9.12 -27.20
N GLU A 98 -5.89 9.36 -25.97
CA GLU A 98 -6.16 10.68 -25.41
C GLU A 98 -4.90 11.52 -25.30
N TRP A 99 -3.88 11.04 -24.59
CA TRP A 99 -2.62 11.78 -24.40
C TRP A 99 -1.86 12.00 -25.70
N MET A 100 -1.88 11.04 -26.64
CA MET A 100 -1.36 11.25 -27.99
C MET A 100 -2.17 12.30 -28.76
N GLY A 101 -3.48 12.37 -28.55
CA GLY A 101 -4.34 13.43 -29.09
C GLY A 101 -3.98 14.80 -28.56
N PHE A 102 -3.82 14.92 -27.25
CA PHE A 102 -3.41 16.16 -26.59
C PHE A 102 -2.02 16.63 -27.04
N GLN A 103 -1.05 15.72 -27.17
CA GLN A 103 0.25 16.03 -27.78
C GLN A 103 0.10 16.58 -29.20
N ARG A 104 -0.77 16.00 -30.05
CA ARG A 104 -0.96 16.52 -31.42
C ARG A 104 -1.51 17.94 -31.44
N LEU A 105 -2.40 18.28 -30.50
CA LEU A 105 -2.96 19.63 -30.36
C LEU A 105 -1.94 20.64 -29.84
N HIS A 106 -0.98 20.19 -29.03
CA HIS A 106 0.03 21.02 -28.36
C HIS A 106 1.47 20.59 -28.71
N SER A 107 1.74 20.28 -29.98
CA SER A 107 2.97 19.61 -30.43
C SER A 107 4.29 20.35 -30.13
N ASN A 108 4.22 21.65 -29.86
CA ASN A 108 5.38 22.47 -29.48
C ASN A 108 5.64 22.51 -27.97
N SER A 109 4.69 22.08 -27.15
CA SER A 109 4.75 22.20 -25.69
C SER A 109 4.57 20.87 -24.97
N VAL A 110 3.94 19.86 -25.57
CA VAL A 110 3.64 18.59 -24.91
C VAL A 110 4.43 17.46 -25.55
N THR A 111 5.06 16.65 -24.71
CA THR A 111 5.68 15.38 -25.07
C THR A 111 5.09 14.27 -24.20
N TYR A 112 4.36 13.35 -24.82
CA TYR A 112 3.85 12.14 -24.22
C TYR A 112 4.79 10.98 -24.54
N LEU A 113 5.31 10.33 -23.50
CA LEU A 113 6.14 9.14 -23.62
C LEU A 113 5.27 7.91 -23.38
N SER A 114 4.80 7.29 -24.46
CA SER A 114 4.07 6.02 -24.37
C SER A 114 4.96 4.89 -23.85
N PRO A 115 4.40 3.73 -23.48
CA PRO A 115 5.21 2.59 -23.06
C PRO A 115 6.29 2.19 -24.06
N ASP A 116 5.97 2.23 -25.36
CA ASP A 116 6.91 1.91 -26.43
C ASP A 116 7.98 2.99 -26.57
N ASP A 117 7.60 4.28 -26.53
CA ASP A 117 8.57 5.39 -26.59
C ASP A 117 9.58 5.30 -25.45
N GLN A 118 9.12 4.97 -24.24
CA GLN A 118 9.99 4.82 -23.08
C GLN A 118 11.02 3.72 -23.29
N MET A 119 10.62 2.57 -23.85
CA MET A 119 11.52 1.43 -24.09
C MET A 119 12.58 1.70 -25.15
N GLU A 120 12.32 2.64 -26.06
CA GLU A 120 13.27 3.06 -27.09
C GLU A 120 14.24 4.15 -26.61
N LEU A 121 14.01 4.75 -25.43
CA LEU A 121 14.92 5.76 -24.86
C LEU A 121 16.29 5.16 -24.54
N PRO A 122 17.38 5.94 -24.70
CA PRO A 122 18.75 5.47 -24.50
C PRO A 122 19.16 5.41 -23.01
N PHE A 123 18.22 5.40 -22.07
CA PHE A 123 18.48 5.51 -20.65
C PHE A 123 18.52 4.12 -19.97
N GLU A 124 19.49 3.91 -19.09
CA GLU A 124 19.58 2.69 -18.28
C GLU A 124 18.48 2.62 -17.22
N VAL A 125 18.03 3.76 -16.68
CA VAL A 125 16.96 3.79 -15.66
C VAL A 125 15.64 3.20 -16.15
N VAL A 126 15.32 3.30 -17.44
CA VAL A 126 14.09 2.73 -18.03
C VAL A 126 13.99 1.23 -17.76
N LYS A 127 15.13 0.52 -17.81
CA LYS A 127 15.19 -0.94 -17.62
C LYS A 127 15.05 -1.37 -16.15
N ARG A 128 15.19 -0.41 -15.23
CA ARG A 128 15.25 -0.64 -13.78
C ARG A 128 13.94 -0.27 -13.09
N ILE A 129 13.12 0.59 -13.70
CA ILE A 129 11.86 1.06 -13.10
C ILE A 129 10.70 0.14 -13.52
N PRO A 130 9.97 -0.47 -12.55
CA PRO A 130 8.81 -1.31 -12.85
C PRO A 130 7.69 -0.57 -13.59
N TRP A 131 6.79 -1.33 -14.24
CA TRP A 131 5.51 -0.79 -14.74
C TRP A 131 4.49 -0.70 -13.60
N ASN A 132 3.43 0.09 -13.79
CA ASN A 132 2.44 0.42 -12.77
C ASN A 132 3.06 1.00 -11.50
N HIS A 133 4.11 1.80 -11.67
CA HIS A 133 4.95 2.27 -10.57
C HIS A 133 5.19 3.77 -10.65
N PHE A 134 4.93 4.47 -9.54
CA PHE A 134 5.06 5.92 -9.40
C PHE A 134 6.46 6.44 -9.84
N GLY A 135 7.50 5.69 -9.50
CA GLY A 135 8.88 5.99 -9.89
C GLY A 135 9.14 6.18 -11.39
N ARG A 136 8.22 5.80 -12.30
CA ARG A 136 8.34 6.08 -13.74
C ARG A 136 8.44 7.56 -14.07
N LYS A 137 7.94 8.46 -13.21
CA LYS A 137 8.16 9.90 -13.32
C LYS A 137 9.65 10.26 -13.49
N SER A 138 10.56 9.47 -12.91
CA SER A 138 12.01 9.61 -13.07
C SER A 138 12.50 9.57 -14.52
N ILE A 139 11.82 8.82 -15.40
CA ILE A 139 12.14 8.77 -16.83
C ILE A 139 11.86 10.14 -17.47
N GLY A 140 10.76 10.78 -17.08
CA GLY A 140 10.39 12.12 -17.54
C GLY A 140 11.38 13.19 -17.06
N PHE A 141 11.86 13.09 -15.82
CA PHE A 141 12.89 14.00 -15.31
C PHE A 141 14.21 13.89 -16.09
N LEU A 142 14.62 12.68 -16.44
CA LEU A 142 15.83 12.45 -17.23
C LEU A 142 15.65 12.92 -18.68
N TYR A 143 14.48 12.65 -19.27
CA TYR A 143 14.13 13.15 -20.59
C TYR A 143 14.15 14.69 -20.63
N ALA A 144 13.57 15.35 -19.63
CA ALA A 144 13.64 16.79 -19.46
C ALA A 144 15.09 17.28 -19.33
N THR A 145 15.90 16.60 -18.53
CA THR A 145 17.32 16.93 -18.35
C THR A 145 18.09 16.85 -19.67
N ALA A 146 17.85 15.80 -20.47
CA ALA A 146 18.44 15.59 -21.79
C ALA A 146 17.97 16.63 -22.82
N GLY A 147 16.70 17.05 -22.75
CA GLY A 147 16.13 18.12 -23.57
C GLY A 147 16.65 19.52 -23.22
N GLY A 148 17.51 19.65 -22.20
CA GLY A 148 18.16 20.91 -21.85
C GLY A 148 17.38 21.79 -20.87
N CYS A 149 16.39 21.24 -20.15
CA CYS A 149 15.65 22.00 -19.14
C CYS A 149 16.59 22.48 -18.02
N GLU A 150 16.33 23.69 -17.52
CA GLU A 150 17.03 24.30 -16.38
C GLU A 150 16.20 24.24 -15.10
N ILE A 151 14.88 24.11 -15.22
CA ILE A 151 13.94 23.97 -14.11
C ILE A 151 12.98 22.84 -14.44
N VAL A 152 12.83 21.90 -13.51
CA VAL A 152 11.78 20.88 -13.53
C VAL A 152 10.70 21.29 -12.54
N TYR A 153 9.47 21.37 -13.03
CA TYR A 153 8.28 21.45 -12.20
C TYR A 153 7.74 20.02 -11.99
N ASP A 154 8.03 19.44 -10.83
CA ASP A 154 7.50 18.15 -10.40
C ASP A 154 6.00 18.34 -10.12
N PHE A 155 5.19 17.94 -11.10
CA PHE A 155 3.79 18.32 -11.27
C PHE A 155 2.92 17.07 -11.26
N ASP A 156 1.85 17.07 -10.47
CA ASP A 156 0.78 16.08 -10.58
C ASP A 156 -0.44 16.70 -11.28
N ASP A 157 -1.16 15.87 -12.03
CA ASP A 157 -2.33 16.27 -12.82
C ASP A 157 -3.57 16.66 -11.99
N ASP A 158 -3.44 16.73 -10.66
CA ASP A 158 -4.43 17.28 -9.72
C ASP A 158 -4.02 18.63 -9.09
N ASN A 159 -2.88 19.20 -9.52
CA ASN A 159 -2.35 20.48 -9.04
C ASN A 159 -2.78 21.63 -9.95
N HIS A 160 -3.88 22.31 -9.63
CA HIS A 160 -4.36 23.42 -10.45
C HIS A 160 -3.55 24.70 -10.20
N LEU A 161 -2.82 25.15 -11.20
CA LEU A 161 -2.03 26.38 -11.12
C LEU A 161 -2.94 27.60 -10.87
N LYS A 162 -2.60 28.40 -9.86
CA LYS A 162 -3.29 29.66 -9.59
C LYS A 162 -2.97 30.72 -10.65
N PRO A 163 -3.80 31.75 -10.83
CA PRO A 163 -3.58 32.79 -11.83
C PRO A 163 -2.20 33.45 -11.77
N GLU A 164 -1.66 33.66 -10.57
CA GLU A 164 -0.32 34.23 -10.33
C GLU A 164 0.84 33.30 -10.70
N GLY A 165 0.59 31.98 -10.75
CA GLY A 165 1.60 30.95 -11.04
C GLY A 165 2.85 31.07 -10.17
N PHE A 166 4.00 30.68 -10.75
CA PHE A 166 5.30 30.75 -10.09
C PHE A 166 6.36 31.54 -10.88
N GLU A 167 5.98 32.24 -11.96
CA GLU A 167 6.93 33.05 -12.75
C GLU A 167 7.52 34.21 -11.94
N ALA A 168 6.74 34.78 -11.01
CA ALA A 168 7.15 35.87 -10.14
C ALA A 168 7.83 35.41 -8.84
N LEU A 169 8.12 34.11 -8.65
CA LEU A 169 8.62 33.56 -7.39
C LEU A 169 9.94 34.20 -6.93
N SER A 170 10.78 34.62 -7.88
CA SER A 170 12.06 35.32 -7.58
C SER A 170 11.89 36.69 -6.89
N SER A 171 10.70 37.29 -6.99
CA SER A 171 10.36 38.58 -6.37
C SER A 171 9.74 38.46 -4.98
N TRP A 172 9.45 37.24 -4.52
CA TRP A 172 8.79 37.00 -3.23
C TRP A 172 9.74 37.26 -2.06
N GLU A 173 9.16 37.61 -0.92
CA GLU A 173 9.91 37.81 0.33
C GLU A 173 10.51 36.47 0.78
N ARG A 174 11.78 36.47 1.15
CA ARG A 174 12.51 35.28 1.59
C ARG A 174 12.92 35.43 3.04
N PHE A 175 12.68 34.40 3.83
CA PHE A 175 13.05 34.36 5.24
C PHE A 175 13.90 33.13 5.54
N ASP A 176 15.02 33.34 6.23
CA ASP A 176 15.77 32.27 6.87
C ASP A 176 15.06 31.90 8.17
N VAL A 177 14.92 30.59 8.39
CA VAL A 177 14.42 30.06 9.65
C VAL A 177 15.54 30.13 10.70
N ARG A 178 15.18 30.52 11.93
CA ARG A 178 16.03 30.45 13.13
C ARG A 178 15.31 29.69 14.23
N LEU A 179 15.80 28.49 14.53
CA LEU A 179 15.23 27.63 15.56
C LEU A 179 15.76 28.03 16.94
N SER A 180 14.85 28.07 17.92
CA SER A 180 15.16 28.49 19.29
C SER A 180 15.93 27.43 20.09
N THR A 181 15.86 26.17 19.67
CA THR A 181 16.52 25.03 20.32
C THR A 181 17.21 24.13 19.30
N ASN A 182 18.01 23.18 19.80
CA ASN A 182 18.79 22.24 18.98
C ASN A 182 17.91 21.09 18.44
N THR A 183 16.82 21.42 17.74
CA THR A 183 16.02 20.46 16.98
C THR A 183 16.70 20.12 15.65
N HIS A 184 16.40 18.94 15.11
CA HIS A 184 16.91 18.47 13.82
C HIS A 184 15.82 18.36 12.74
N VAL A 185 14.58 18.72 13.07
CA VAL A 185 13.45 18.78 12.15
C VAL A 185 12.71 20.10 12.30
N PHE A 186 12.13 20.57 11.20
CA PHE A 186 11.32 21.79 11.17
C PHE A 186 10.08 21.59 10.30
N ASN A 187 8.91 21.98 10.80
CA ASN A 187 7.64 22.00 10.09
C ASN A 187 7.31 23.45 9.67
N PRO A 188 7.40 23.79 8.37
CA PRO A 188 7.19 25.15 7.88
C PRO A 188 5.71 25.53 7.77
N TYR A 189 4.78 24.57 7.73
CA TYR A 189 3.39 24.83 7.37
C TYR A 189 2.67 25.81 8.33
N PRO A 190 2.87 25.75 9.66
CA PRO A 190 2.23 26.69 10.59
C PRO A 190 2.59 28.16 10.32
N TYR A 191 3.80 28.44 9.82
CA TYR A 191 4.20 29.81 9.49
C TYR A 191 3.35 30.42 8.36
N PHE A 192 2.82 29.58 7.47
CA PHE A 192 1.96 30.01 6.36
C PHE A 192 0.50 30.27 6.76
N GLN A 193 0.18 30.16 8.06
CA GLN A 193 -1.11 30.53 8.65
C GLN A 193 -2.28 29.75 8.00
N PRO A 194 -2.41 28.45 8.28
CA PRO A 194 -3.51 27.64 7.77
C PRO A 194 -4.87 28.18 8.23
N SER A 195 -5.85 28.17 7.34
CA SER A 195 -7.16 28.82 7.54
C SER A 195 -8.03 28.18 8.63
N ASN A 196 -7.79 26.90 8.96
CA ASN A 196 -8.49 26.18 10.01
C ASN A 196 -7.91 26.44 11.41
N ASN A 197 -6.78 27.16 11.52
CA ASN A 197 -6.05 27.37 12.78
C ASN A 197 -5.64 26.07 13.51
N GLU A 198 -5.57 24.95 12.79
CA GLU A 198 -5.09 23.68 13.32
C GLU A 198 -3.61 23.50 12.98
N LEU A 199 -2.92 22.68 13.78
CA LEU A 199 -1.54 22.33 13.51
C LEU A 199 -1.49 21.36 12.32
N ILE A 200 -0.92 21.81 11.21
CA ILE A 200 -0.77 21.04 9.98
C ILE A 200 0.72 20.81 9.69
N TRP A 201 1.05 19.65 9.11
CA TRP A 201 2.42 19.24 8.81
C TRP A 201 2.51 18.56 7.45
N PRO A 202 3.67 18.63 6.77
CA PRO A 202 3.87 17.91 5.51
C PRO A 202 3.88 16.40 5.73
N ARG A 203 3.39 15.64 4.74
CA ARG A 203 3.52 14.18 4.74
C ARG A 203 4.98 13.77 4.91
N GLY A 204 5.22 12.79 5.79
CA GLY A 204 6.56 12.31 6.10
C GLY A 204 7.28 13.06 7.21
N PHE A 205 6.68 14.12 7.78
CA PHE A 205 7.22 14.74 8.99
C PHE A 205 7.13 13.74 10.15
N PRO A 206 8.21 13.53 10.93
CA PRO A 206 8.20 12.46 11.93
C PRO A 206 7.21 12.76 13.07
N LEU A 207 6.25 11.84 13.24
CA LEU A 207 5.05 12.03 14.08
C LEU A 207 5.37 12.34 15.54
N GLN A 208 6.48 11.82 16.07
CA GLN A 208 6.92 12.08 17.45
C GLN A 208 7.29 13.55 17.70
N PHE A 209 7.48 14.33 16.64
CA PHE A 209 7.84 15.75 16.70
C PHE A 209 6.68 16.70 16.36
N ILE A 210 5.56 16.23 15.78
CA ILE A 210 4.51 17.12 15.25
C ILE A 210 3.95 18.08 16.30
N ARG A 211 3.86 17.68 17.57
CA ARG A 211 3.34 18.51 18.68
C ARG A 211 4.43 19.26 19.45
N GLN A 212 5.70 19.06 19.12
CA GLN A 212 6.80 19.74 19.81
C GLN A 212 6.93 21.16 19.27
N LYS A 213 6.60 22.14 20.12
CA LYS A 213 6.54 23.55 19.75
C LYS A 213 7.81 24.05 19.08
N ASP A 214 8.98 23.64 19.56
CA ASP A 214 10.29 24.01 19.01
C ASP A 214 10.51 23.58 17.54
N THR A 215 9.69 22.66 17.03
CA THR A 215 9.81 22.15 15.66
C THR A 215 9.00 22.96 14.66
N TYR A 216 8.18 23.91 15.10
CA TYR A 216 7.42 24.79 14.22
C TYR A 216 7.34 26.25 14.70
N ASP A 217 7.69 26.53 15.96
CA ASP A 217 7.87 27.86 16.50
C ASP A 217 9.30 28.31 16.27
N ALA A 218 9.51 29.07 15.19
CA ALA A 218 10.81 29.55 14.76
C ALA A 218 10.78 31.04 14.49
N THR A 219 11.91 31.71 14.71
CA THR A 219 12.09 33.10 14.31
C THR A 219 12.36 33.17 12.82
N MET A 220 11.81 34.17 12.15
CA MET A 220 11.90 34.34 10.70
C MET A 220 12.66 35.62 10.40
N GLU A 221 13.85 35.48 9.83
CA GLU A 221 14.76 36.59 9.53
C GLU A 221 14.80 36.86 8.03
N PRO A 222 14.77 38.12 7.56
CA PRO A 222 14.94 38.41 6.14
C PRO A 222 16.21 37.77 5.58
N SER A 223 16.06 36.94 4.54
CA SER A 223 17.16 36.18 3.97
C SER A 223 17.94 36.99 2.94
N SER A 224 19.27 36.93 3.00
CA SER A 224 20.15 37.41 1.94
C SER A 224 20.46 36.36 0.88
N GLU A 225 19.91 35.14 1.01
CA GLU A 225 20.19 34.04 0.10
C GLU A 225 19.71 34.34 -1.33
N PRO A 226 20.57 34.34 -2.36
CA PRO A 226 20.16 34.56 -3.75
C PRO A 226 19.12 33.53 -4.22
N PHE A 227 18.08 33.96 -4.94
CA PHE A 227 17.03 33.07 -5.43
C PHE A 227 17.56 31.89 -6.26
N LYS A 228 18.62 32.13 -7.06
CA LYS A 228 19.30 31.08 -7.85
C LYS A 228 19.93 29.95 -7.02
N ASN A 229 20.13 30.16 -5.72
CA ASN A 229 20.65 29.14 -4.80
C ASN A 229 19.53 28.29 -4.19
N LEU A 230 18.26 28.69 -4.33
CA LEU A 230 17.12 27.87 -3.92
C LEU A 230 16.88 26.82 -5.02
N ALA A 231 17.45 25.63 -4.84
CA ALA A 231 17.45 24.60 -5.87
C ALA A 231 16.26 23.65 -5.79
N VAL A 232 15.61 23.57 -4.64
CA VAL A 232 14.34 22.87 -4.47
C VAL A 232 13.39 23.84 -3.78
N ILE A 233 12.25 24.12 -4.40
CA ILE A 233 11.20 24.99 -3.83
C ILE A 233 9.89 24.23 -3.84
N GLN A 234 9.45 23.77 -2.67
CA GLN A 234 8.14 23.14 -2.46
C GLN A 234 7.07 24.22 -2.36
N SER A 235 6.05 24.17 -3.21
CA SER A 235 4.83 24.96 -2.98
C SER A 235 4.00 24.34 -1.86
N LEU A 236 3.37 25.16 -1.05
CA LEU A 236 2.18 24.70 -0.34
C LEU A 236 1.01 24.53 -1.33
N ALA A 237 0.00 23.75 -0.98
CA ALA A 237 -1.20 23.57 -1.79
C ALA A 237 -2.43 24.00 -0.99
N ASP A 238 -3.21 24.94 -1.53
CA ASP A 238 -4.52 25.27 -0.97
C ASP A 238 -5.52 24.16 -1.33
N HIS A 239 -6.60 24.06 -0.55
CA HIS A 239 -7.66 23.06 -0.62
C HIS A 239 -7.25 21.69 -0.04
N ASP A 240 -6.56 20.83 -0.78
CA ASP A 240 -6.17 19.49 -0.31
C ASP A 240 -4.64 19.29 -0.21
N PRO A 241 -3.92 19.99 0.69
CA PRO A 241 -2.46 19.87 0.78
C PRO A 241 -1.97 18.43 0.96
N ASP A 242 -0.74 18.18 0.53
CA ASP A 242 -0.06 16.91 0.76
C ASP A 242 0.37 16.76 2.23
N VAL A 243 -0.57 16.20 2.98
CA VAL A 243 -0.48 15.80 4.37
C VAL A 243 -0.70 14.28 4.45
N ASP A 244 -0.14 13.66 5.48
CA ASP A 244 -0.24 12.20 5.66
C ASP A 244 -1.67 11.73 5.97
N ALA A 245 -1.87 10.43 5.85
CA ALA A 245 -3.16 9.80 6.11
C ALA A 245 -3.64 10.01 7.56
N ILE A 246 -2.73 10.10 8.55
CA ILE A 246 -3.12 10.39 9.93
C ILE A 246 -3.78 11.77 10.03
N TYR A 247 -3.19 12.81 9.43
CA TYR A 247 -3.82 14.12 9.37
C TYR A 247 -5.20 14.03 8.69
N ARG A 248 -5.31 13.37 7.53
CA ARG A 248 -6.58 13.20 6.79
C ARG A 248 -7.65 12.45 7.57
N LEU A 249 -7.24 11.50 8.42
CA LEU A 249 -8.15 10.71 9.25
C LEU A 249 -8.58 11.46 10.53
N THR A 250 -7.83 12.47 10.97
CA THR A 250 -8.01 13.13 12.27
C THR A 250 -8.43 14.60 12.19
N HIS A 251 -8.21 15.26 11.05
CA HIS A 251 -8.49 16.67 10.82
C HIS A 251 -9.36 16.87 9.58
N SER A 252 -9.95 18.05 9.47
CA SER A 252 -10.81 18.40 8.33
C SER A 252 -10.03 19.09 7.22
N LEU A 253 -10.38 18.75 5.98
CA LEU A 253 -10.03 19.47 4.75
C LEU A 253 -11.34 20.02 4.15
N PRO A 254 -11.33 21.10 3.36
CA PRO A 254 -10.15 21.78 2.79
C PRO A 254 -9.45 22.77 3.72
N VAL A 255 -8.16 23.04 3.45
CA VAL A 255 -7.35 24.07 4.14
C VAL A 255 -6.67 24.97 3.12
N SER A 256 -6.66 26.27 3.39
CA SER A 256 -5.90 27.25 2.61
C SER A 256 -4.86 27.94 3.48
N PHE A 257 -3.79 28.44 2.89
CA PHE A 257 -2.72 29.14 3.59
C PHE A 257 -2.82 30.65 3.37
N ASN A 258 -2.96 31.41 4.45
CA ASN A 258 -3.25 32.84 4.37
C ASN A 258 -2.02 33.68 3.99
N ARG A 259 -0.81 33.24 4.34
CA ARG A 259 0.42 33.98 4.00
C ARG A 259 0.72 33.82 2.51
N LYS A 260 0.81 34.94 1.79
CA LYS A 260 1.06 34.98 0.34
C LYS A 260 2.42 35.61 0.02
N LYS A 261 2.98 35.25 -1.14
CA LYS A 261 4.23 35.80 -1.67
C LYS A 261 5.43 35.70 -0.71
N THR A 262 5.50 34.59 0.02
CA THR A 262 6.57 34.32 0.99
C THR A 262 7.29 33.02 0.66
N ILE A 263 8.59 32.99 0.92
CA ILE A 263 9.46 31.82 0.86
C ILE A 263 10.17 31.69 2.21
N VAL A 264 10.17 30.49 2.78
CA VAL A 264 10.95 30.15 3.98
C VAL A 264 12.05 29.17 3.65
N ILE A 265 13.23 29.40 4.22
CA ILE A 265 14.44 28.63 3.96
C ILE A 265 14.86 27.97 5.27
N PRO A 266 14.63 26.65 5.41
CA PRO A 266 15.09 25.90 6.59
C PRO A 266 16.60 26.00 6.79
N GLU A 267 17.03 25.83 8.04
CA GLU A 267 18.45 25.83 8.37
C GLU A 267 19.20 24.64 7.78
N ARG A 268 20.49 24.84 7.49
CA ARG A 268 21.38 23.76 7.12
C ARG A 268 21.50 22.78 8.28
N GLY A 269 21.28 21.50 8.01
CA GLY A 269 21.26 20.49 9.06
C GLY A 269 19.92 20.40 9.79
N VAL A 270 18.83 20.89 9.21
CA VAL A 270 17.48 20.67 9.75
C VAL A 270 16.63 20.09 8.65
N TYR A 271 16.06 18.91 8.90
CA TYR A 271 15.28 18.19 7.90
C TYR A 271 13.85 18.74 7.81
N THR A 272 13.35 18.87 6.59
CA THR A 272 11.98 19.26 6.30
C THR A 272 11.50 18.56 5.04
N PRO A 273 10.69 17.49 5.16
CA PRO A 273 10.32 16.68 4.01
C PRO A 273 9.52 17.50 2.98
N TRP A 274 9.80 17.22 1.71
CA TRP A 274 9.10 17.74 0.55
C TRP A 274 8.64 16.58 -0.35
N ASN A 275 7.69 16.81 -1.25
CA ASN A 275 6.98 15.74 -1.98
C ASN A 275 7.18 15.84 -3.49
N ALA A 276 6.38 15.11 -4.27
CA ALA A 276 6.39 15.19 -5.74
C ALA A 276 5.21 15.99 -6.33
N GLN A 277 4.64 16.90 -5.54
CA GLN A 277 3.45 17.68 -5.86
C GLN A 277 3.77 19.18 -5.77
N ALA A 278 3.72 19.87 -6.90
CA ALA A 278 4.00 21.29 -7.01
C ALA A 278 5.40 21.73 -6.52
N VAL A 279 6.45 21.05 -6.98
CA VAL A 279 7.84 21.36 -6.59
C VAL A 279 8.64 21.88 -7.77
N LEU A 280 9.35 22.99 -7.57
CA LEU A 280 10.31 23.49 -8.55
C LEU A 280 11.71 23.04 -8.16
N VAL A 281 12.33 22.23 -9.01
CA VAL A 281 13.71 21.79 -8.86
C VAL A 281 14.53 22.47 -9.95
N SER A 282 15.57 23.21 -9.60
CA SER A 282 16.50 23.77 -10.59
C SER A 282 17.63 22.80 -10.89
N ARG A 283 18.25 22.95 -12.06
CA ARG A 283 19.26 22.03 -12.60
C ARG A 283 20.28 21.55 -11.56
N PRO A 284 20.90 22.40 -10.72
CA PRO A 284 21.85 21.93 -9.72
C PRO A 284 21.34 20.86 -8.74
N ALA A 285 20.03 20.72 -8.55
CA ALA A 285 19.43 19.67 -7.72
C ALA A 285 18.81 18.51 -8.51
N PHE A 286 18.98 18.43 -9.84
CA PHE A 286 18.41 17.33 -10.65
C PHE A 286 18.90 15.94 -10.22
N PHE A 287 20.10 15.82 -9.61
CA PHE A 287 20.52 14.54 -9.02
C PHE A 287 19.51 14.00 -8.00
N GLY A 288 18.78 14.88 -7.31
CA GLY A 288 17.77 14.56 -6.31
C GLY A 288 16.36 14.31 -6.86
N LEU A 289 16.16 14.22 -8.18
CA LEU A 289 14.85 13.94 -8.78
C LEU A 289 14.48 12.45 -8.78
N LEU A 290 15.44 11.55 -8.63
CA LEU A 290 15.22 10.11 -8.70
C LEU A 290 14.26 9.63 -7.59
N LEU A 291 13.22 8.90 -7.99
CA LEU A 291 12.25 8.28 -7.10
C LEU A 291 12.61 6.81 -6.84
N PRO A 292 12.84 6.40 -5.57
CA PRO A 292 13.00 4.99 -5.21
C PRO A 292 11.80 4.13 -5.61
N VAL A 293 12.06 2.85 -5.94
CA VAL A 293 11.10 1.88 -6.47
C VAL A 293 10.90 0.63 -5.60
N THR A 294 11.68 0.46 -4.52
CA THR A 294 11.46 -0.67 -3.59
C THR A 294 10.58 -0.32 -2.40
N VAL A 295 10.15 0.93 -2.30
CA VAL A 295 9.17 1.44 -1.34
C VAL A 295 7.87 1.80 -2.07
N THR A 296 6.78 2.00 -1.33
CA THR A 296 5.50 2.40 -1.93
C THR A 296 5.60 3.79 -2.58
N GLY A 297 4.68 4.09 -3.50
CA GLY A 297 4.60 5.42 -4.12
C GLY A 297 4.41 6.55 -3.09
N ARG A 298 3.70 6.26 -1.98
CA ARG A 298 3.48 7.20 -0.86
C ARG A 298 4.71 7.41 0.02
N VAL A 299 5.78 6.62 -0.16
CA VAL A 299 7.03 6.74 0.61
C VAL A 299 8.15 7.30 -0.27
N SER A 300 8.14 6.96 -1.56
CA SER A 300 9.22 7.22 -2.52
C SER A 300 9.64 8.69 -2.62
N ASP A 301 8.68 9.61 -2.79
CA ASP A 301 8.97 11.03 -2.95
C ASP A 301 9.53 11.68 -1.68
N ILE A 302 8.98 11.31 -0.51
CA ILE A 302 9.47 11.76 0.79
C ILE A 302 10.89 11.24 1.06
N TRP A 303 11.19 9.99 0.72
CA TRP A 303 12.52 9.44 0.94
C TRP A 303 13.58 10.06 0.06
N ARG A 304 13.25 10.30 -1.22
CA ARG A 304 14.05 11.13 -2.12
C ARG A 304 14.31 12.51 -1.50
N SER A 305 13.31 13.08 -0.84
CA SER A 305 13.41 14.41 -0.23
C SER A 305 14.52 14.49 0.81
N TYR A 306 14.55 13.56 1.77
CA TYR A 306 15.56 13.50 2.82
C TYR A 306 16.97 13.22 2.29
N ILE A 307 17.11 12.32 1.32
CA ILE A 307 18.39 12.03 0.66
C ILE A 307 18.93 13.28 -0.04
N THR A 308 18.05 14.00 -0.74
CA THR A 308 18.40 15.21 -1.47
C THR A 308 18.81 16.33 -0.52
N GLU A 309 18.04 16.57 0.55
CA GLU A 309 18.36 17.56 1.58
C GLU A 309 19.74 17.32 2.19
N ARG A 310 20.03 16.08 2.61
CA ARG A 310 21.31 15.74 3.22
C ARG A 310 22.48 16.07 2.31
N LEU A 311 22.37 15.80 1.02
CA LEU A 311 23.42 16.07 0.04
C LEU A 311 23.50 17.56 -0.32
N LEU A 312 22.36 18.26 -0.40
CA LEU A 312 22.33 19.71 -0.65
C LEU A 312 23.09 20.50 0.42
N TRP A 313 23.08 20.06 1.67
CA TRP A 313 23.85 20.69 2.74
C TRP A 313 25.36 20.71 2.52
N ASP A 314 25.89 19.86 1.63
CA ASP A 314 27.30 19.86 1.24
C ASP A 314 27.57 20.72 0.00
N THR A 315 26.57 21.44 -0.52
CA THR A 315 26.63 22.29 -1.72
C THR A 315 26.20 23.72 -1.42
N ASP A 316 26.30 24.62 -2.41
CA ASP A 316 25.82 26.00 -2.29
C ASP A 316 24.30 26.18 -2.33
N TYR A 317 23.57 25.10 -2.59
CA TYR A 317 22.14 25.13 -2.86
C TYR A 317 21.31 24.79 -1.63
N LYS A 318 20.06 25.28 -1.60
CA LYS A 318 19.14 25.15 -0.48
C LYS A 318 17.75 24.66 -0.90
N LEU A 319 17.09 23.99 0.03
CA LEU A 319 15.65 23.73 0.02
C LEU A 319 14.92 24.99 0.52
N ALA A 320 13.73 25.24 -0.02
CA ALA A 320 12.82 26.26 0.46
C ALA A 320 11.36 25.83 0.31
N PHE A 321 10.48 26.45 1.09
CA PHE A 321 9.03 26.29 1.01
C PHE A 321 8.39 27.62 0.65
N ALA A 322 7.46 27.63 -0.29
CA ALA A 322 6.83 28.83 -0.80
C ALA A 322 5.33 28.85 -0.49
N SER A 323 4.78 30.05 -0.33
CA SER A 323 3.34 30.28 -0.32
C SER A 323 2.69 29.56 -1.50
N SER A 324 1.47 29.08 -1.28
CA SER A 324 0.81 28.23 -2.26
C SER A 324 0.54 28.94 -3.59
N PHE A 325 1.10 28.39 -4.68
CA PHE A 325 0.82 28.79 -6.07
C PHE A 325 -0.07 27.78 -6.82
N VAL A 326 -0.55 26.73 -6.13
CA VAL A 326 -1.50 25.74 -6.65
C VAL A 326 -2.71 25.57 -5.74
N THR A 327 -3.83 25.17 -6.30
CA THR A 327 -4.96 24.60 -5.56
C THR A 327 -5.04 23.12 -5.93
N GLN A 328 -5.00 22.23 -4.94
CA GLN A 328 -5.03 20.80 -5.18
C GLN A 328 -6.45 20.26 -5.04
N TYR A 329 -6.96 19.59 -6.08
CA TYR A 329 -8.25 18.90 -6.05
C TYR A 329 -8.01 17.41 -6.18
N ARG A 330 -7.80 16.72 -5.06
CA ARG A 330 -7.41 15.32 -5.09
C ARG A 330 -8.51 14.42 -5.63
N ASN A 331 -8.05 13.34 -6.26
CA ASN A 331 -8.91 12.23 -6.65
C ASN A 331 -9.47 11.49 -5.42
N PRO A 332 -10.64 10.85 -5.51
CA PRO A 332 -11.13 9.98 -4.45
C PRO A 332 -10.12 8.86 -4.16
N HIS A 333 -9.69 8.74 -2.91
CA HIS A 333 -8.81 7.67 -2.45
C HIS A 333 -9.18 7.26 -1.01
N SER A 334 -8.76 6.06 -0.62
CA SER A 334 -8.99 5.56 0.73
C SER A 334 -7.85 6.02 1.64
N TYR A 335 -8.16 6.89 2.60
CA TYR A 335 -7.16 7.32 3.60
C TYR A 335 -6.63 6.15 4.44
N MET A 336 -7.40 5.07 4.60
CA MET A 336 -6.91 3.86 5.26
C MET A 336 -5.89 3.09 4.41
N VAL A 337 -6.03 3.07 3.08
CA VAL A 337 -5.02 2.49 2.18
C VAL A 337 -3.77 3.35 2.19
N ASP A 338 -3.92 4.68 2.11
CA ASP A 338 -2.79 5.59 2.22
C ASP A 338 -2.06 5.42 3.55
N PHE A 339 -2.76 5.26 4.68
CA PHE A 339 -2.15 4.99 5.98
C PHE A 339 -1.28 3.71 5.95
N VAL A 340 -1.73 2.65 5.27
CA VAL A 340 -0.95 1.41 5.12
C VAL A 340 0.22 1.62 4.16
N ASP A 341 0.01 2.31 3.05
CA ASP A 341 1.08 2.58 2.08
C ASP A 341 2.15 3.54 2.64
N GLU A 342 1.79 4.37 3.63
CA GLU A 342 2.67 5.30 4.34
C GLU A 342 3.36 4.68 5.56
N ASP A 343 3.24 3.37 5.82
CA ASP A 343 3.77 2.69 7.02
C ASP A 343 5.25 3.02 7.31
N ASP A 344 6.09 3.04 6.29
CA ASP A 344 7.52 3.37 6.42
C ASP A 344 7.73 4.85 6.84
N LEU A 345 6.81 5.76 6.51
CA LEU A 345 6.86 7.15 6.97
C LEU A 345 6.57 7.29 8.47
N TYR A 346 5.78 6.39 9.03
CA TYR A 346 5.42 6.42 10.44
C TYR A 346 6.43 5.68 11.30
N ASN A 347 6.98 4.58 10.78
CA ASN A 347 7.80 3.66 11.56
C ASN A 347 9.30 3.78 11.29
N LYS A 348 9.73 4.35 10.16
CA LYS A 348 11.16 4.34 9.75
C LYS A 348 11.77 5.71 9.48
N VAL A 349 11.01 6.81 9.60
CA VAL A 349 11.59 8.16 9.40
C VAL A 349 12.69 8.44 10.41
N ASP A 350 12.55 8.02 11.68
CA ASP A 350 13.61 8.21 12.68
C ASP A 350 14.91 7.48 12.28
N ASP A 351 14.81 6.23 11.82
CA ASP A 351 15.95 5.47 11.30
C ASP A 351 16.59 6.14 10.07
N MET A 352 15.77 6.68 9.16
CA MET A 352 16.24 7.48 8.02
C MET A 352 17.03 8.70 8.50
N LEU A 353 16.47 9.51 9.40
CA LEU A 353 17.14 10.71 9.89
C LEU A 353 18.45 10.36 10.61
N GLN A 354 18.46 9.30 11.43
CA GLN A 354 19.66 8.82 12.12
C GLN A 354 20.73 8.34 11.13
N ALA A 355 20.34 7.58 10.09
CA ALA A 355 21.26 7.11 9.07
C ALA A 355 21.93 8.27 8.30
N LEU A 356 21.14 9.27 7.91
CA LEU A 356 21.61 10.45 7.19
C LEU A 356 22.48 11.36 8.08
N ALA A 357 22.13 11.52 9.36
CA ALA A 357 22.90 12.28 10.33
C ALA A 357 24.24 11.59 10.69
N GLY A 358 24.26 10.26 10.71
CA GLY A 358 25.45 9.45 10.92
C GLY A 358 26.34 9.26 9.68
N TRP A 359 25.94 9.80 8.53
CA TRP A 359 26.69 9.71 7.28
C TRP A 359 27.45 11.01 6.96
N SER A 360 28.61 10.89 6.31
CA SER A 360 29.40 12.04 5.85
C SER A 360 29.95 11.84 4.44
N SER A 361 29.90 12.91 3.66
CA SER A 361 30.50 12.99 2.34
C SER A 361 32.01 13.19 2.37
N ALA A 362 32.65 13.39 3.53
CA ALA A 362 34.05 13.83 3.67
C ALA A 362 35.07 12.99 2.89
N LYS A 363 34.84 11.68 2.76
CA LYS A 363 35.73 10.75 2.04
C LYS A 363 35.61 10.81 0.50
N HIS A 364 34.65 11.57 -0.04
CA HIS A 364 34.32 11.58 -1.47
C HIS A 364 34.84 12.82 -2.18
N ALA A 365 35.38 12.65 -3.39
CA ALA A 365 35.86 13.76 -4.20
C ALA A 365 34.73 14.47 -4.97
N SER A 366 33.62 13.76 -5.27
CA SER A 366 32.49 14.28 -6.04
C SER A 366 31.15 14.02 -5.35
N LEU A 367 30.13 14.84 -5.66
CA LEU A 367 28.78 14.62 -5.17
C LEU A 367 28.15 13.33 -5.74
N SER A 368 28.52 12.93 -6.97
CA SER A 368 28.05 11.69 -7.59
C SER A 368 28.49 10.43 -6.83
N SER A 369 29.77 10.37 -6.42
CA SER A 369 30.30 9.26 -5.61
C SER A 369 29.69 9.25 -4.21
N ALA A 370 29.49 10.44 -3.61
CA ALA A 370 28.81 10.57 -2.34
C ALA A 370 27.33 10.14 -2.39
N TYR A 371 26.61 10.46 -3.48
CA TYR A 371 25.23 10.03 -3.70
C TYR A 371 25.11 8.50 -3.72
N ILE A 372 25.96 7.80 -4.49
CA ILE A 372 25.96 6.34 -4.54
C ILE A 372 26.34 5.71 -3.21
N ASP A 373 27.33 6.24 -2.49
CA ASP A 373 27.72 5.75 -1.17
C ASP A 373 26.62 5.92 -0.13
N LEU A 374 25.92 7.07 -0.15
CA LEU A 374 24.77 7.30 0.72
C LEU A 374 23.64 6.31 0.44
N VAL A 375 23.26 6.12 -0.82
CA VAL A 375 22.24 5.12 -1.19
C VAL A 375 22.69 3.71 -0.82
N THR A 376 23.98 3.39 -1.00
CA THR A 376 24.55 2.09 -0.59
C THR A 376 24.39 1.86 0.90
N LYS A 377 24.69 2.87 1.74
CA LYS A 377 24.46 2.80 3.19
C LYS A 377 22.99 2.53 3.52
N LEU A 378 22.07 3.27 2.88
CA LEU A 378 20.63 3.12 3.13
C LEU A 378 20.10 1.73 2.75
N VAL A 379 20.74 1.05 1.78
CA VAL A 379 20.42 -0.32 1.37
C VAL A 379 21.10 -1.36 2.27
N ASP A 380 22.43 -1.34 2.33
CA ASP A 380 23.22 -2.43 2.89
C ASP A 380 23.29 -2.40 4.43
N GLU A 381 23.24 -1.21 5.03
CA GLU A 381 23.40 -1.04 6.49
C GLU A 381 22.08 -0.76 7.21
N CYS A 382 21.13 -0.09 6.56
CA CYS A 382 19.92 0.40 7.22
C CYS A 382 18.64 -0.36 6.82
N ASN A 383 18.67 -1.16 5.73
CA ASN A 383 17.48 -1.81 5.16
C ASN A 383 16.28 -0.85 4.98
N LEU A 384 16.62 0.39 4.65
CA LEU A 384 15.65 1.42 4.36
C LEU A 384 15.24 1.26 2.89
N LEU A 385 16.22 1.22 1.99
CA LEU A 385 16.01 0.99 0.55
C LEU A 385 16.39 -0.46 0.18
N GLY A 386 15.88 -0.96 -0.94
CA GLY A 386 16.24 -2.28 -1.47
C GLY A 386 17.36 -2.24 -2.52
N ARG A 387 17.89 -3.41 -2.89
CA ARG A 387 19.00 -3.52 -3.86
C ARG A 387 18.68 -2.94 -5.24
N ASP A 388 17.42 -3.01 -5.67
CA ASP A 388 17.01 -2.45 -6.96
C ASP A 388 17.10 -0.92 -6.96
N ASP A 389 16.94 -0.26 -5.81
CA ASP A 389 17.18 1.19 -5.69
C ASP A 389 18.65 1.55 -5.83
N LEU A 390 19.57 0.73 -5.30
CA LEU A 390 21.00 0.95 -5.51
C LEU A 390 21.37 0.76 -6.98
N HIS A 391 20.83 -0.25 -7.66
CA HIS A 391 21.02 -0.44 -9.09
C HIS A 391 20.43 0.71 -9.91
N LEU A 392 19.25 1.19 -9.53
CA LEU A 392 18.59 2.32 -10.15
C LEU A 392 19.38 3.62 -9.94
N ALA A 393 19.91 3.87 -8.73
CA ALA A 393 20.77 5.01 -8.42
C ALA A 393 22.06 5.01 -9.26
N LYS A 394 22.70 3.86 -9.42
CA LYS A 394 23.88 3.72 -10.31
C LYS A 394 23.53 4.02 -11.77
N ALA A 395 22.39 3.53 -12.25
CA ALA A 395 21.89 3.84 -13.59
C ALA A 395 21.58 5.34 -13.74
N TRP A 396 20.96 5.96 -12.74
CA TRP A 396 20.66 7.39 -12.70
C TRP A 396 21.90 8.26 -12.80
N VAL A 397 22.94 7.98 -12.00
CA VAL A 397 24.22 8.71 -12.08
C VAL A 397 24.86 8.55 -13.46
N THR A 398 24.87 7.32 -14.00
CA THR A 398 25.42 7.04 -15.34
C THR A 398 24.67 7.81 -16.43
N ASP A 399 23.35 7.83 -16.37
CA ASP A 399 22.53 8.52 -17.36
C ASP A 399 22.65 10.04 -17.23
N LEU A 400 22.73 10.58 -16.01
CA LEU A 400 22.99 12.01 -15.77
C LEU A 400 24.32 12.45 -16.39
N GLU A 401 25.39 11.69 -16.18
CA GLU A 401 26.68 11.94 -16.83
C GLU A 401 26.55 11.92 -18.35
N ARG A 402 25.81 10.94 -18.89
CA ARG A 402 25.60 10.78 -20.34
C ARG A 402 24.83 11.94 -20.98
N VAL A 403 23.88 12.54 -20.27
CA VAL A 403 23.11 13.70 -20.74
C VAL A 403 23.81 15.04 -20.47
N GLY A 404 25.07 15.02 -20.02
CA GLY A 404 25.85 16.24 -19.77
C GLY A 404 25.37 17.01 -18.53
N TYR A 405 24.84 16.31 -17.53
CA TYR A 405 24.52 16.91 -16.25
C TYR A 405 25.80 17.35 -15.51
N VAL A 406 25.83 18.59 -15.04
CA VAL A 406 26.94 19.14 -14.25
C VAL A 406 26.56 19.05 -12.78
N TRP A 407 27.25 18.17 -12.05
CA TRP A 407 27.07 18.01 -10.61
C TRP A 407 27.55 19.26 -9.85
N PRO A 408 26.83 19.70 -8.79
CA PRO A 408 27.31 20.74 -7.90
C PRO A 408 28.67 20.42 -7.29
N SER A 409 29.47 21.47 -7.07
CA SER A 409 30.70 21.36 -6.30
C SER A 409 30.39 21.31 -4.80
N PHE A 410 31.25 20.61 -4.06
CA PHE A 410 31.19 20.65 -2.61
C PHE A 410 31.57 22.03 -2.09
N ARG A 411 30.89 22.46 -1.03
CA ARG A 411 31.35 23.55 -0.17
C ARG A 411 32.65 23.17 0.54
N GLN A 412 33.38 24.19 0.97
CA GLN A 412 34.59 24.00 1.78
C GLN A 412 34.27 23.31 3.11
N THR A 413 33.16 23.69 3.75
CA THR A 413 32.69 23.09 5.01
C THR A 413 31.60 22.06 4.71
N ARG A 414 31.94 20.77 4.84
CA ARG A 414 30.97 19.66 4.71
C ARG A 414 30.24 19.42 6.02
N MET A 415 29.09 18.75 5.96
CA MET A 415 28.33 18.34 7.13
C MET A 415 29.06 17.20 7.82
N GLU A 416 29.37 17.42 9.09
CA GLU A 416 29.90 16.39 9.98
C GLU A 416 28.80 15.42 10.39
N THR A 417 29.22 14.22 10.77
CA THR A 417 28.31 13.24 11.36
C THR A 417 27.85 13.72 12.74
N ARG A 418 26.59 13.51 13.08
CA ARG A 418 26.06 13.83 14.40
C ARG A 418 25.04 12.80 14.85
N THR A 419 24.86 12.68 16.16
CA THR A 419 23.79 11.87 16.75
C THR A 419 22.57 12.74 16.95
N LEU A 420 21.40 12.25 16.54
CA LEU A 420 20.14 12.94 16.75
C LEU A 420 19.59 12.65 18.15
N GLN A 421 18.95 13.64 18.76
CA GLN A 421 18.29 13.47 20.05
C GLN A 421 17.02 12.64 19.87
N LYS A 422 16.87 11.59 20.68
CA LYS A 422 15.61 10.83 20.78
C LYS A 422 14.62 11.59 21.65
N VAL A 423 13.34 11.53 21.28
CA VAL A 423 12.27 12.08 22.10
C VAL A 423 12.19 11.29 23.41
N PRO A 424 12.24 11.94 24.59
CA PRO A 424 12.04 11.25 25.86
C PRO A 424 10.67 10.57 25.90
N ILE A 425 10.59 9.37 26.47
CA ILE A 425 9.29 8.76 26.79
C ILE A 425 8.66 9.62 27.89
N VAL A 426 7.53 10.25 27.58
CA VAL A 426 6.77 11.06 28.53
C VAL A 426 5.84 10.13 29.32
N ASP A 427 6.02 10.08 30.64
CA ASP A 427 5.06 9.41 31.53
C ASP A 427 3.91 10.37 31.86
N GLU A 428 2.83 10.29 31.09
CA GLU A 428 1.65 11.15 31.26
C GLU A 428 0.86 10.85 32.55
N ARG A 429 1.18 9.77 33.30
CA ARG A 429 0.49 9.45 34.57
C ARG A 429 0.79 10.46 35.68
N HIS A 430 1.79 11.32 35.50
CA HIS A 430 2.21 12.34 36.47
C HIS A 430 1.70 13.76 36.16
N LEU A 431 0.93 13.97 35.07
CA LEU A 431 0.36 15.29 34.71
C LEU A 431 -0.93 15.62 35.48
N GLY A 432 -1.08 15.05 36.67
CA GLY A 432 -2.32 15.02 37.43
C GLY A 432 -2.25 15.71 38.79
N THR A 433 -1.52 16.81 38.95
CA THR A 433 -1.78 17.84 39.98
C THR A 433 -1.06 19.12 39.61
N ASP A 434 -1.80 20.22 39.66
CA ASP A 434 -1.40 21.62 39.57
C ASP A 434 -1.33 22.23 38.16
N GLY A 435 -2.23 23.20 37.97
CA GLY A 435 -2.25 24.10 36.82
C GLY A 435 -1.06 25.05 36.82
N ASP A 436 -0.96 25.75 35.70
CA ASP A 436 0.09 26.67 35.26
C ASP A 436 1.31 26.04 34.57
N ALA A 437 1.26 26.18 33.25
CA ALA A 437 2.38 26.09 32.34
C ALA A 437 3.42 27.17 32.66
N SER A 438 4.46 26.82 33.42
CA SER A 438 5.82 27.34 33.27
C SER A 438 6.74 26.67 34.30
N ASN A 439 7.97 26.34 33.90
CA ASN A 439 9.05 25.75 34.70
C ASN A 439 8.99 24.23 34.93
N ALA A 440 9.58 23.49 34.00
CA ALA A 440 10.21 22.21 34.31
C ALA A 440 11.60 22.12 33.65
N LEU A 441 12.50 22.99 34.10
CA LEU A 441 13.94 22.79 34.00
C LEU A 441 14.47 22.59 35.42
N ASN A 442 15.28 21.54 35.60
CA ASN A 442 15.95 21.07 36.82
C ASN A 442 15.12 20.20 37.77
N ALA A 443 15.41 18.90 37.79
CA ALA A 443 15.88 18.23 39.01
C ALA A 443 16.37 16.80 38.70
N SER A 444 17.64 16.56 39.03
CA SER A 444 18.24 15.26 39.20
C SER A 444 17.69 14.55 40.44
N SER A 445 17.27 13.30 40.31
CA SER A 445 17.55 12.18 41.24
C SER A 445 16.56 11.04 40.96
N ALA A 446 17.09 9.85 40.70
CA ALA A 446 16.31 8.63 40.65
C ALA A 446 15.78 8.27 42.05
N PRO A 447 14.59 7.65 42.13
CA PRO A 447 14.52 6.45 42.95
C PRO A 447 13.77 5.29 42.27
N THR A 448 14.43 4.14 42.36
CA THR A 448 13.93 2.78 42.65
C THR A 448 12.46 2.43 42.41
N VAL A 449 12.32 1.47 41.50
CA VAL A 449 11.23 0.53 41.23
C VAL A 449 10.43 0.11 42.47
N VAL A 450 9.10 0.25 42.37
CA VAL A 450 8.13 -0.66 43.00
C VAL A 450 7.11 -1.03 41.93
N GLU A 451 7.09 -2.31 41.59
CA GLU A 451 6.10 -2.91 40.68
C GLU A 451 4.69 -2.84 41.29
N GLY A 452 3.73 -2.40 40.48
CA GLY A 452 2.30 -2.41 40.79
C GLY A 452 1.52 -2.28 39.49
N GLY A 453 1.07 -3.42 38.98
CA GLY A 453 0.45 -3.57 37.66
C GLY A 453 -0.90 -2.87 37.49
N GLY A 454 -1.10 -2.37 36.27
CA GLY A 454 -2.37 -1.88 35.74
C GLY A 454 -2.25 -1.79 34.21
N GLY A 455 -2.39 -2.94 33.54
CA GLY A 455 -2.16 -3.07 32.10
C GLY A 455 -3.28 -2.47 31.26
N THR A 456 -2.90 -1.70 30.24
CA THR A 456 -3.72 -1.44 29.06
C THR A 456 -3.80 -2.73 28.22
N ALA A 457 -5.01 -3.15 27.86
CA ALA A 457 -5.22 -4.43 27.15
C ALA A 457 -4.46 -4.45 25.81
N ALA A 458 -3.59 -5.44 25.65
CA ALA A 458 -2.89 -5.70 24.40
C ALA A 458 -3.90 -5.95 23.27
N ARG A 459 -3.64 -5.41 22.08
CA ARG A 459 -4.43 -5.68 20.88
C ARG A 459 -4.33 -7.18 20.55
N ILE A 460 -5.46 -7.87 20.48
CA ILE A 460 -5.54 -9.28 20.05
C ILE A 460 -5.00 -9.40 18.61
N LYS A 461 -4.01 -10.26 18.43
CA LYS A 461 -3.50 -10.66 17.12
C LYS A 461 -4.45 -11.70 16.53
N LEU A 462 -5.00 -11.41 15.34
CA LEU A 462 -5.89 -12.29 14.60
C LEU A 462 -5.14 -12.93 13.43
N GLY A 463 -4.99 -14.25 13.46
CA GLY A 463 -4.30 -15.01 12.42
C GLY A 463 -5.25 -15.96 11.69
N GLY A 464 -4.96 -16.24 10.43
CA GLY A 464 -5.59 -17.29 9.66
C GLY A 464 -4.58 -18.32 9.19
N PHE A 465 -5.03 -19.53 8.90
CA PHE A 465 -4.25 -20.47 8.11
C PHE A 465 -5.12 -21.17 7.09
N ILE A 466 -4.48 -21.49 5.96
CA ILE A 466 -5.07 -22.27 4.88
C ILE A 466 -4.19 -23.48 4.60
N VAL A 467 -4.82 -24.45 3.97
CA VAL A 467 -4.22 -25.71 3.58
C VAL A 467 -4.42 -25.87 2.08
N THR A 468 -3.37 -26.23 1.37
CA THR A 468 -3.36 -26.35 -0.09
C THR A 468 -2.43 -27.47 -0.54
N ARG A 469 -2.64 -27.93 -1.77
CA ARG A 469 -1.77 -28.86 -2.49
C ARG A 469 -1.75 -28.39 -3.94
N ASN A 470 -0.57 -28.27 -4.54
CA ASN A 470 -0.45 -27.79 -5.91
C ASN A 470 -0.74 -28.92 -6.92
N ASP A 471 -1.99 -29.37 -6.94
CA ASP A 471 -2.52 -30.37 -7.88
C ASP A 471 -3.65 -29.81 -8.76
N ASN A 472 -3.90 -28.50 -8.66
CA ASN A 472 -4.97 -27.77 -9.34
C ASN A 472 -6.38 -28.33 -9.06
N TYR A 473 -6.61 -28.82 -7.84
CA TYR A 473 -7.91 -29.30 -7.38
C TYR A 473 -9.06 -28.34 -7.71
N GLY A 474 -10.13 -28.88 -8.29
CA GLY A 474 -11.32 -28.12 -8.69
C GLY A 474 -11.15 -27.26 -9.95
N GLY A 475 -9.94 -27.16 -10.51
CA GLY A 475 -9.62 -26.28 -11.62
C GLY A 475 -9.44 -24.81 -11.18
N ASP A 476 -8.49 -24.14 -11.84
CA ASP A 476 -8.09 -22.76 -11.56
C ASP A 476 -7.85 -22.48 -10.05
N LEU A 477 -7.25 -23.43 -9.34
CA LEU A 477 -6.97 -23.31 -7.91
C LEU A 477 -6.15 -22.04 -7.61
N VAL A 478 -5.21 -21.69 -8.49
CA VAL A 478 -4.38 -20.49 -8.39
C VAL A 478 -5.23 -19.23 -8.51
N GLY A 479 -6.10 -19.12 -9.52
CA GLY A 479 -6.94 -17.93 -9.72
C GLY A 479 -7.96 -17.75 -8.60
N ARG A 480 -8.60 -18.84 -8.16
CA ARG A 480 -9.57 -18.82 -7.05
C ARG A 480 -8.89 -18.47 -5.73
N SER A 481 -7.73 -19.07 -5.44
CA SER A 481 -6.99 -18.77 -4.22
C SER A 481 -6.35 -17.38 -4.21
N THR A 482 -5.98 -16.83 -5.37
CA THR A 482 -5.46 -15.46 -5.49
C THR A 482 -6.47 -14.45 -4.93
N LEU A 483 -7.76 -14.61 -5.23
CA LEU A 483 -8.81 -13.72 -4.73
C LEU A 483 -8.98 -13.81 -3.21
N ALA A 484 -9.04 -15.03 -2.70
CA ALA A 484 -9.22 -15.31 -1.28
C ALA A 484 -8.01 -14.90 -0.44
N LEU A 485 -6.79 -15.27 -0.85
CA LEU A 485 -5.56 -14.93 -0.14
C LEU A 485 -5.29 -13.44 -0.11
N ARG A 486 -5.57 -12.70 -1.20
CA ARG A 486 -5.47 -11.24 -1.19
C ARG A 486 -6.38 -10.64 -0.12
N ARG A 487 -7.62 -11.15 0.01
CA ARG A 487 -8.53 -10.73 1.08
C ARG A 487 -8.02 -11.11 2.47
N MET A 488 -7.48 -12.32 2.64
CA MET A 488 -6.92 -12.77 3.92
C MET A 488 -5.72 -11.93 4.36
N ILE A 489 -4.82 -11.57 3.44
CA ILE A 489 -3.68 -10.69 3.70
C ILE A 489 -4.14 -9.31 4.22
N GLU A 490 -5.24 -8.79 3.68
CA GLU A 490 -5.81 -7.51 4.13
C GLU A 490 -6.49 -7.61 5.52
N VAL A 491 -6.99 -8.78 5.88
CA VAL A 491 -7.87 -8.97 7.05
C VAL A 491 -7.09 -9.49 8.28
N PHE A 492 -6.19 -10.44 8.08
CA PHE A 492 -5.46 -11.11 9.14
C PHE A 492 -4.10 -10.47 9.39
N ASP A 493 -3.70 -10.40 10.67
CA ASP A 493 -2.37 -9.95 11.07
C ASP A 493 -1.28 -10.99 10.67
N GLU A 494 -1.69 -12.22 10.36
CA GLU A 494 -0.85 -13.33 9.92
C GLU A 494 -1.67 -14.35 9.11
N VAL A 495 -1.14 -14.87 8.00
CA VAL A 495 -1.73 -15.94 7.20
C VAL A 495 -0.71 -17.05 6.99
N VAL A 496 -0.92 -18.21 7.60
CA VAL A 496 -0.07 -19.39 7.36
C VAL A 496 -0.60 -20.18 6.16
N VAL A 497 0.24 -20.37 5.16
CA VAL A 497 -0.07 -21.19 3.97
C VAL A 497 0.66 -22.52 4.07
N VAL A 498 -0.08 -23.57 4.40
CA VAL A 498 0.45 -24.93 4.49
C VAL A 498 0.28 -25.64 3.15
N ASP A 499 1.37 -25.75 2.41
CA ASP A 499 1.46 -26.53 1.18
C ASP A 499 1.82 -27.97 1.52
N MET A 500 0.85 -28.87 1.42
CA MET A 500 0.96 -30.26 1.87
C MET A 500 1.09 -31.21 0.69
N ASN A 501 2.19 -31.95 0.66
CA ASN A 501 2.38 -33.10 -0.22
C ASN A 501 2.20 -32.78 -1.71
N THR A 502 2.60 -31.57 -2.14
CA THR A 502 2.66 -31.20 -3.56
C THR A 502 3.54 -32.19 -4.33
N PRO A 503 3.10 -32.69 -5.51
CA PRO A 503 3.86 -33.68 -6.27
C PRO A 503 5.29 -33.24 -6.57
N LEU A 504 6.23 -34.19 -6.53
CA LEU A 504 7.64 -33.93 -6.82
C LEU A 504 7.82 -33.34 -8.22
N GLY A 505 8.60 -32.27 -8.32
CA GLY A 505 8.81 -31.53 -9.58
C GLY A 505 7.82 -30.40 -9.82
N THR A 506 6.77 -30.28 -9.02
CA THR A 506 5.86 -29.14 -9.02
C THR A 506 6.36 -28.06 -8.05
N PRO A 507 6.36 -26.77 -8.42
CA PRO A 507 6.75 -25.71 -7.50
C PRO A 507 5.77 -25.63 -6.31
N PRO A 508 6.19 -25.11 -5.15
CA PRO A 508 5.27 -24.86 -4.05
C PRO A 508 4.12 -23.96 -4.48
N PHE A 509 2.93 -24.19 -3.93
CA PHE A 509 1.70 -23.48 -4.27
C PHE A 509 1.86 -21.95 -4.21
N LEU A 510 2.52 -21.45 -3.16
CA LEU A 510 2.73 -20.02 -2.99
C LEU A 510 3.57 -19.41 -4.12
N ALA A 511 4.49 -20.18 -4.71
CA ALA A 511 5.31 -19.72 -5.83
C ALA A 511 4.52 -19.55 -7.15
N LEU A 512 3.30 -20.10 -7.23
CA LEU A 512 2.40 -19.88 -8.38
C LEU A 512 1.56 -18.60 -8.24
N LEU A 513 1.52 -18.00 -7.05
CA LEU A 513 0.69 -16.83 -6.78
C LEU A 513 1.40 -15.53 -7.17
N PRO A 514 0.64 -14.48 -7.52
CA PRO A 514 1.18 -13.15 -7.77
C PRO A 514 2.13 -12.65 -6.67
N ALA A 515 3.13 -11.86 -7.04
CA ALA A 515 4.19 -11.40 -6.13
C ALA A 515 3.67 -10.58 -4.94
N ASP A 516 2.55 -9.87 -5.10
CA ASP A 516 1.86 -9.14 -4.03
C ASP A 516 1.31 -10.07 -2.94
N ILE A 517 1.06 -11.33 -3.27
CA ILE A 517 0.60 -12.36 -2.32
C ILE A 517 1.79 -13.17 -1.84
N SER A 518 2.58 -13.75 -2.75
CA SER A 518 3.69 -14.64 -2.40
C SER A 518 4.81 -13.96 -1.62
N GLY A 519 4.97 -12.63 -1.76
CA GLY A 519 5.88 -11.79 -1.00
C GLY A 519 5.25 -11.00 0.14
N ALA A 520 3.97 -11.21 0.47
CA ALA A 520 3.30 -10.48 1.54
C ALA A 520 3.95 -10.75 2.91
N ARG A 521 4.24 -9.68 3.68
CA ARG A 521 4.99 -9.78 4.95
C ARG A 521 4.27 -10.57 6.04
N ASN A 522 2.95 -10.58 6.01
CA ASN A 522 2.11 -11.35 6.93
C ASN A 522 1.79 -12.76 6.42
N ILE A 523 2.32 -13.19 5.26
CA ILE A 523 2.26 -14.60 4.84
C ILE A 523 3.43 -15.39 5.40
N LYS A 524 3.12 -16.53 6.01
CA LYS A 524 4.08 -17.55 6.41
C LYS A 524 3.89 -18.80 5.56
N SER A 525 4.88 -19.14 4.73
CA SER A 525 4.85 -20.35 3.90
C SER A 525 5.39 -21.55 4.65
N VAL A 526 4.63 -22.65 4.65
CA VAL A 526 5.01 -23.92 5.25
C VAL A 526 4.87 -25.01 4.19
N VAL A 527 5.99 -25.43 3.61
CA VAL A 527 6.03 -26.47 2.59
C VAL A 527 6.34 -27.81 3.26
N VAL A 528 5.42 -28.76 3.15
CA VAL A 528 5.54 -30.11 3.70
C VAL A 528 5.78 -31.08 2.56
N SER A 529 7.06 -31.45 2.37
CA SER A 529 7.45 -32.43 1.37
C SER A 529 6.88 -33.83 1.68
N PRO A 530 6.82 -34.76 0.71
CA PRO A 530 6.42 -36.14 0.96
C PRO A 530 7.23 -36.81 2.09
N GLU A 531 8.52 -36.49 2.21
CA GLU A 531 9.39 -37.00 3.30
C GLU A 531 9.01 -36.41 4.65
N MET A 532 8.71 -35.10 4.71
CA MET A 532 8.21 -34.45 5.93
C MET A 532 6.86 -35.01 6.35
N CYS A 533 5.96 -35.18 5.39
CA CYS A 533 4.66 -35.82 5.58
C CYS A 533 4.83 -37.24 6.15
N ALA A 534 5.75 -38.04 5.59
CA ALA A 534 6.01 -39.38 6.09
C ALA A 534 6.54 -39.39 7.53
N ARG A 535 7.36 -38.41 7.91
CA ARG A 535 7.83 -38.23 9.31
C ARG A 535 6.69 -37.87 10.26
N GLU A 536 5.81 -36.95 9.86
CA GLU A 536 4.65 -36.55 10.66
C GLU A 536 3.64 -37.71 10.83
N LEU A 537 3.51 -38.56 9.82
CA LEU A 537 2.62 -39.72 9.84
C LEU A 537 3.21 -40.94 10.55
N GLY A 538 4.54 -41.04 10.64
CA GLY A 538 5.24 -42.27 11.06
C GLY A 538 5.08 -43.43 10.08
N ALA A 539 4.65 -43.16 8.84
CA ALA A 539 4.38 -44.12 7.77
C ALA A 539 4.61 -43.47 6.39
N ALA A 540 4.60 -44.24 5.31
CA ALA A 540 4.77 -43.68 3.96
C ALA A 540 3.65 -42.69 3.62
N CYS A 541 4.01 -41.51 3.12
CA CYS A 541 3.06 -40.52 2.65
C CYS A 541 2.54 -40.93 1.27
N GLU A 542 1.23 -41.21 1.17
CA GLU A 542 0.58 -41.55 -0.10
C GLU A 542 0.41 -40.30 -0.97
N ASP A 543 0.21 -40.47 -2.27
CA ASP A 543 -0.03 -39.40 -3.24
C ASP A 543 -1.45 -38.80 -3.12
N LYS A 544 -1.80 -38.31 -1.93
CA LYS A 544 -3.09 -37.70 -1.60
C LYS A 544 -2.92 -36.51 -0.66
N MET A 545 -3.98 -35.72 -0.51
CA MET A 545 -4.00 -34.66 0.47
C MET A 545 -4.26 -35.18 1.88
N TYR A 546 -3.42 -34.76 2.82
CA TYR A 546 -3.59 -35.01 4.26
C TYR A 546 -4.11 -33.75 4.94
N GLU A 547 -5.37 -33.42 4.68
CA GLU A 547 -5.96 -32.13 5.05
C GLU A 547 -5.94 -31.86 6.56
N LEU A 548 -6.38 -32.83 7.38
CA LEU A 548 -6.39 -32.69 8.85
C LEU A 548 -5.00 -32.50 9.45
N LEU A 549 -4.00 -33.22 8.92
CA LEU A 549 -2.60 -33.07 9.32
C LEU A 549 -2.09 -31.68 8.98
N ALA A 550 -2.35 -31.22 7.76
CA ALA A 550 -1.96 -29.89 7.31
C ALA A 550 -2.63 -28.78 8.13
N ARG A 551 -3.90 -28.93 8.52
CA ARG A 551 -4.59 -27.98 9.41
C ARG A 551 -3.95 -27.95 10.79
N ASN A 552 -3.57 -29.10 11.33
CA ASN A 552 -2.83 -29.18 12.59
C ASN A 552 -1.44 -28.53 12.51
N ILE A 553 -0.75 -28.63 11.38
CA ILE A 553 0.50 -27.90 11.13
C ILE A 553 0.22 -26.40 11.12
N GLY A 554 -0.81 -25.94 10.40
CA GLY A 554 -1.20 -24.52 10.36
C GLY A 554 -1.48 -23.93 11.74
N LEU A 555 -2.18 -24.69 12.61
CA LEU A 555 -2.41 -24.31 14.00
C LEU A 555 -1.12 -24.16 14.81
N ARG A 556 -0.17 -25.10 14.66
CA ARG A 556 1.13 -25.06 15.36
C ARG A 556 1.99 -23.89 14.89
N GLU A 557 1.93 -23.59 13.61
CA GLU A 557 2.77 -22.58 12.97
C GLU A 557 2.26 -21.16 13.18
N SER A 558 0.98 -20.98 13.53
CA SER A 558 0.46 -19.65 13.80
C SER A 558 0.97 -19.10 15.13
N ALA A 559 1.22 -17.78 15.20
CA ALA A 559 1.58 -17.03 16.40
C ALA A 559 0.49 -16.05 16.89
N ALA A 560 -0.73 -16.11 16.32
CA ALA A 560 -1.87 -15.27 16.71
C ALA A 560 -2.62 -15.72 17.98
N ASP A 561 -3.24 -14.78 18.69
CA ASP A 561 -4.05 -15.04 19.88
C ASP A 561 -5.38 -15.71 19.50
N VAL A 562 -6.05 -15.17 18.47
CA VAL A 562 -7.24 -15.78 17.86
C VAL A 562 -6.85 -16.35 16.50
N VAL A 563 -7.13 -17.62 16.28
CA VAL A 563 -6.73 -18.35 15.08
C VAL A 563 -7.94 -18.83 14.29
N VAL A 564 -7.92 -18.54 12.99
CA VAL A 564 -8.93 -18.92 12.00
C VAL A 564 -8.41 -20.07 11.14
N SER A 565 -9.14 -21.17 11.10
CA SER A 565 -9.00 -22.22 10.08
C SER A 565 -9.97 -21.93 8.95
N THR A 566 -9.48 -21.84 7.72
CA THR A 566 -10.34 -21.69 6.53
C THR A 566 -9.74 -22.37 5.29
N ASN A 567 -10.41 -22.29 4.14
CA ASN A 567 -9.95 -22.89 2.87
C ASN A 567 -9.27 -21.82 2.02
N SER A 568 -8.37 -22.25 1.13
CA SER A 568 -7.60 -21.32 0.27
C SER A 568 -8.44 -20.48 -0.68
N GLU A 569 -9.74 -20.78 -0.83
CA GLU A 569 -10.65 -20.25 -1.86
C GLU A 569 -11.87 -19.53 -1.25
N VAL A 570 -11.82 -19.32 0.06
CA VAL A 570 -12.85 -18.65 0.84
C VAL A 570 -12.51 -17.17 0.99
N ILE A 571 -13.44 -16.31 0.55
CA ILE A 571 -13.35 -14.88 0.80
C ILE A 571 -13.90 -14.61 2.20
N VAL A 572 -13.01 -14.16 3.08
CA VAL A 572 -13.30 -13.89 4.49
C VAL A 572 -13.97 -12.52 4.70
N PRO A 573 -14.76 -12.35 5.77
CA PRO A 573 -15.35 -11.06 6.13
C PRO A 573 -14.30 -9.99 6.40
N SER A 574 -14.71 -8.73 6.43
CA SER A 574 -13.79 -7.63 6.76
C SER A 574 -13.20 -7.75 8.18
N ARG A 575 -12.03 -7.14 8.41
CA ARG A 575 -11.42 -7.07 9.75
C ARG A 575 -12.38 -6.46 10.78
N LEU A 576 -13.09 -5.39 10.42
CA LEU A 576 -14.10 -4.77 11.30
C LEU A 576 -15.21 -5.75 11.70
N THR A 577 -15.68 -6.55 10.74
CA THR A 577 -16.71 -7.58 10.98
C THR A 577 -16.18 -8.66 11.92
N LEU A 578 -14.94 -9.13 11.72
CA LEU A 578 -14.32 -10.14 12.57
C LEU A 578 -14.01 -9.62 13.97
N ASP A 579 -13.56 -8.38 14.12
CA ASP A 579 -13.31 -7.75 15.42
C ASP A 579 -14.61 -7.64 16.23
N GLU A 580 -15.72 -7.28 15.59
CA GLU A 580 -17.03 -7.23 16.25
C GLU A 580 -17.52 -8.64 16.64
N ILE A 581 -17.28 -9.65 15.80
CA ILE A 581 -17.55 -11.06 16.15
C ILE A 581 -16.71 -11.49 17.35
N ILE A 582 -15.40 -11.22 17.36
CA ILE A 582 -14.47 -11.54 18.46
C ILE A 582 -14.97 -10.91 19.76
N LYS A 583 -15.40 -9.65 19.70
CA LYS A 583 -15.95 -8.93 20.84
C LYS A 583 -17.27 -9.52 21.32
N GLN A 584 -18.25 -9.73 20.44
CA GLN A 584 -19.57 -10.26 20.83
C GLN A 584 -19.51 -11.70 21.34
N ALA A 585 -18.69 -12.54 20.72
CA ALA A 585 -18.48 -13.93 21.13
C ALA A 585 -17.47 -14.06 22.29
N SER A 586 -16.88 -12.97 22.76
CA SER A 586 -15.89 -12.95 23.84
C SER A 586 -14.71 -13.92 23.61
N LEU A 587 -14.08 -13.83 22.44
CA LEU A 587 -12.93 -14.66 22.06
C LEU A 587 -11.61 -14.12 22.66
N PHE A 588 -11.60 -13.92 23.98
CA PHE A 588 -10.43 -13.42 24.73
C PHE A 588 -9.74 -14.53 25.55
N ASP A 589 -10.36 -15.71 25.64
CA ASP A 589 -9.88 -16.87 26.40
C ASP A 589 -10.34 -18.19 25.75
N ASP A 590 -10.10 -19.31 26.42
CA ASP A 590 -10.39 -20.66 25.91
C ASP A 590 -11.86 -21.08 26.01
N LYS A 591 -12.80 -20.17 26.33
CA LYS A 591 -14.19 -20.56 26.64
C LYS A 591 -15.14 -20.50 25.45
N ASN A 592 -14.77 -19.83 24.36
CA ASN A 592 -15.69 -19.54 23.27
C ASN A 592 -15.04 -19.84 21.91
N ALA A 593 -15.87 -20.25 20.96
CA ALA A 593 -15.49 -20.46 19.57
C ALA A 593 -16.61 -19.95 18.63
N VAL A 594 -16.25 -19.60 17.41
CA VAL A 594 -17.17 -19.10 16.38
C VAL A 594 -17.06 -19.92 15.11
N ILE A 595 -18.20 -20.18 14.50
CA ILE A 595 -18.31 -20.75 13.15
C ILE A 595 -19.13 -19.81 12.27
N LEU A 596 -18.64 -19.60 11.05
CA LEU A 596 -19.37 -18.88 10.00
C LEU A 596 -19.79 -19.86 8.92
N GLU A 597 -21.06 -19.78 8.53
CA GLU A 597 -21.60 -20.61 7.45
C GLU A 597 -21.09 -20.13 6.09
N ARG A 598 -20.83 -21.08 5.19
CA ARG A 598 -20.39 -20.77 3.83
C ARG A 598 -21.56 -20.51 2.89
N VAL A 599 -21.29 -19.73 1.83
CA VAL A 599 -22.16 -19.57 0.67
C VAL A 599 -21.33 -19.78 -0.59
N ASN A 600 -21.73 -20.74 -1.42
CA ASN A 600 -21.09 -20.98 -2.71
C ASN A 600 -21.44 -19.88 -3.72
N ILE A 601 -20.43 -19.31 -4.34
CA ILE A 601 -20.60 -18.25 -5.35
C ILE A 601 -19.75 -18.51 -6.60
N PRO A 602 -20.24 -18.13 -7.80
CA PRO A 602 -19.42 -18.19 -9.01
C PRO A 602 -18.19 -17.27 -8.92
N GLN A 603 -17.13 -17.62 -9.64
CA GLN A 603 -15.86 -16.87 -9.64
C GLN A 603 -15.99 -15.38 -10.01
N VAL A 604 -16.88 -15.04 -10.96
CA VAL A 604 -17.16 -13.63 -11.31
C VAL A 604 -17.71 -12.84 -10.11
N LYS A 605 -18.60 -13.45 -9.33
CA LYS A 605 -19.13 -12.84 -8.10
C LYS A 605 -18.06 -12.79 -7.02
N ALA A 606 -17.23 -13.83 -6.90
CA ALA A 606 -16.09 -13.86 -5.98
C ALA A 606 -15.13 -12.69 -6.24
N GLN A 607 -14.82 -12.41 -7.50
CA GLN A 607 -14.00 -11.27 -7.88
C GLN A 607 -14.63 -9.93 -7.44
N SER A 608 -15.94 -9.75 -7.66
CA SER A 608 -16.63 -8.52 -7.23
C SER A 608 -16.63 -8.32 -5.71
N ILE A 609 -16.80 -9.40 -4.93
CA ILE A 609 -16.82 -9.36 -3.46
C ILE A 609 -15.41 -9.18 -2.89
N ALA A 610 -14.41 -9.85 -3.46
CA ALA A 610 -13.02 -9.65 -3.09
C ALA A 610 -12.54 -8.22 -3.37
N LEU A 611 -13.06 -7.58 -4.41
CA LEU A 611 -12.73 -6.20 -4.80
C LEU A 611 -13.58 -5.13 -4.12
N SER A 612 -14.73 -5.48 -3.53
CA SER A 612 -15.58 -4.53 -2.80
C SER A 612 -14.92 -4.14 -1.48
N LYS A 613 -14.01 -3.17 -1.53
CA LYS A 613 -13.40 -2.55 -0.35
C LYS A 613 -14.42 -1.61 0.30
N GLY A 614 -14.91 -1.97 1.50
CA GLY A 614 -15.42 -0.98 2.47
C GLY A 614 -16.92 -0.67 2.52
N THR A 615 -17.81 -1.41 1.85
CA THR A 615 -19.26 -1.22 2.03
C THR A 615 -19.90 -2.13 3.08
N GLU A 616 -19.16 -3.12 3.60
CA GLU A 616 -19.58 -3.91 4.76
C GLU A 616 -19.37 -3.08 6.04
N GLY A 617 -20.28 -2.15 6.30
CA GLY A 617 -20.29 -1.34 7.51
C GLY A 617 -20.49 -2.19 8.77
N LYS A 618 -20.28 -1.56 9.94
CA LYS A 618 -20.50 -2.14 11.29
C LYS A 618 -21.93 -2.68 11.54
N GLU A 619 -22.86 -2.48 10.62
CA GLU A 619 -24.28 -2.70 10.86
C GLU A 619 -24.68 -4.16 10.64
N GLY A 620 -24.94 -4.85 11.74
CA GLY A 620 -25.79 -6.04 11.74
C GLY A 620 -25.16 -7.34 12.23
N VAL A 621 -23.91 -7.37 12.73
CA VAL A 621 -23.34 -8.58 13.35
C VAL A 621 -24.20 -8.99 14.54
N LYS A 622 -24.71 -10.23 14.50
CA LYS A 622 -25.49 -10.86 15.57
C LYS A 622 -25.11 -12.32 15.69
N MET A 623 -24.95 -12.80 16.92
CA MET A 623 -24.89 -14.23 17.19
C MET A 623 -26.29 -14.82 17.00
N LEU A 624 -26.47 -15.60 15.92
CA LEU A 624 -27.74 -16.28 15.62
C LEU A 624 -28.04 -17.37 16.64
N ARG A 625 -27.01 -18.10 17.03
CA ARG A 625 -27.11 -19.26 17.91
C ARG A 625 -25.84 -19.38 18.73
N SER A 626 -25.99 -19.76 20.00
CA SER A 626 -24.88 -20.13 20.88
C SER A 626 -25.24 -21.45 21.51
N VAL A 627 -24.36 -22.45 21.41
CA VAL A 627 -24.63 -23.80 21.85
C VAL A 627 -23.58 -24.23 22.85
N ARG A 628 -24.04 -24.82 23.94
CA ARG A 628 -23.22 -25.50 24.94
C ARG A 628 -23.62 -26.96 24.99
N VAL A 629 -22.73 -27.80 25.50
CA VAL A 629 -23.01 -29.22 25.67
C VAL A 629 -24.25 -29.50 26.53
N GLN A 630 -24.61 -28.58 27.43
CA GLN A 630 -25.79 -28.69 28.27
C GLN A 630 -27.11 -28.67 27.49
N ASP A 631 -27.12 -28.07 26.30
CA ASP A 631 -28.29 -27.93 25.44
C ASP A 631 -28.66 -29.24 24.74
N PHE A 632 -27.78 -30.25 24.79
CA PHE A 632 -28.02 -31.55 24.17
C PHE A 632 -28.66 -32.56 25.14
N ARG A 633 -29.47 -33.48 24.59
CA ARG A 633 -30.03 -34.61 25.36
C ARG A 633 -28.95 -35.65 25.60
N VAL A 634 -28.99 -36.30 26.77
CA VAL A 634 -28.10 -37.41 27.10
C VAL A 634 -28.44 -38.60 26.18
N GLY A 635 -27.43 -39.21 25.58
CA GLY A 635 -27.57 -40.30 24.60
C GLY A 635 -26.85 -40.02 23.28
N PRO A 636 -27.07 -40.85 22.25
CA PRO A 636 -26.50 -40.64 20.92
C PRO A 636 -26.92 -39.28 20.34
N ALA A 637 -25.99 -38.59 19.69
CA ALA A 637 -26.24 -37.33 19.00
C ALA A 637 -25.87 -37.46 17.51
N GLY A 638 -26.76 -36.99 16.64
CA GLY A 638 -26.57 -37.03 15.19
C GLY A 638 -25.54 -36.01 14.70
N LEU A 639 -24.95 -36.25 13.53
CA LEU A 639 -24.01 -35.33 12.87
C LEU A 639 -24.59 -33.91 12.74
N MET A 640 -25.84 -33.80 12.25
CA MET A 640 -26.52 -32.50 12.08
C MET A 640 -26.89 -31.82 13.40
N GLU A 641 -27.07 -32.59 14.48
CA GLU A 641 -27.34 -32.00 15.80
C GLU A 641 -26.07 -31.32 16.33
N VAL A 642 -24.92 -31.97 16.15
CA VAL A 642 -23.60 -31.48 16.59
C VAL A 642 -23.03 -30.42 15.65
N SER A 643 -23.29 -30.49 14.34
CA SER A 643 -22.78 -29.50 13.38
C SER A 643 -23.28 -28.07 13.66
N ILE A 644 -24.44 -27.93 14.30
CA ILE A 644 -25.10 -26.65 14.66
C ILE A 644 -25.35 -25.66 13.50
N ILE A 645 -24.86 -25.95 12.28
CA ILE A 645 -25.03 -25.22 11.02
C ILE A 645 -25.63 -26.13 9.93
N GLY A 646 -26.24 -25.53 8.91
CA GLY A 646 -27.00 -26.25 7.87
C GLY A 646 -26.19 -26.69 6.64
N ASP A 647 -24.98 -26.15 6.44
CA ASP A 647 -24.04 -26.44 5.34
C ASP A 647 -22.63 -26.58 5.95
N CYS A 648 -21.57 -26.81 5.17
CA CYS A 648 -20.22 -26.96 5.72
C CYS A 648 -19.69 -25.65 6.32
N GLY A 649 -19.02 -25.77 7.47
CA GLY A 649 -18.22 -24.72 8.05
C GLY A 649 -16.85 -24.68 7.39
N ASP A 650 -16.63 -23.74 6.48
CA ASP A 650 -15.29 -23.49 5.91
C ASP A 650 -14.54 -22.39 6.69
N PHE A 651 -15.06 -21.98 7.86
CA PHE A 651 -14.47 -20.93 8.71
C PHE A 651 -14.71 -21.25 10.20
N GLN A 652 -13.64 -21.66 10.89
CA GLN A 652 -13.61 -21.92 12.33
C GLN A 652 -12.68 -20.93 13.02
N MET A 653 -13.16 -20.23 14.05
CA MET A 653 -12.39 -19.22 14.77
C MET A 653 -12.46 -19.45 16.27
N ALA A 654 -11.31 -19.53 16.94
CA ALA A 654 -11.23 -19.67 18.39
C ALA A 654 -9.91 -19.10 18.91
N HIS A 655 -9.85 -18.84 20.22
CA HIS A 655 -8.60 -18.52 20.88
C HIS A 655 -7.61 -19.70 20.77
N ARG A 656 -6.31 -19.39 20.65
CA ARG A 656 -5.21 -20.35 20.56
C ARG A 656 -5.27 -21.40 21.67
N ASP A 657 -5.56 -20.98 22.89
CA ASP A 657 -5.61 -21.88 24.04
C ASP A 657 -6.73 -22.92 23.92
N LEU A 658 -7.88 -22.54 23.34
CA LEU A 658 -8.95 -23.49 23.06
C LEU A 658 -8.53 -24.48 21.97
N TRP A 659 -7.88 -24.02 20.91
CA TRP A 659 -7.31 -24.91 19.88
C TRP A 659 -6.30 -25.91 20.48
N GLN A 660 -5.42 -25.45 21.37
CA GLN A 660 -4.46 -26.30 22.08
C GLN A 660 -5.17 -27.29 23.02
N LYS A 661 -6.16 -26.82 23.78
CA LYS A 661 -6.95 -27.61 24.73
C LYS A 661 -7.65 -28.80 24.05
N ILE A 662 -8.14 -28.62 22.83
CA ILE A 662 -8.77 -29.72 22.07
C ILE A 662 -7.77 -30.56 21.25
N GLY A 663 -6.49 -30.20 21.26
CA GLY A 663 -5.45 -30.86 20.47
C GLY A 663 -5.57 -30.63 18.95
N GLY A 664 -6.25 -29.56 18.53
CA GLY A 664 -6.55 -29.26 17.13
C GLY A 664 -7.56 -30.21 16.48
N PHE A 665 -7.33 -30.52 15.21
CA PHE A 665 -8.13 -31.43 14.40
C PHE A 665 -7.80 -32.90 14.68
N ALA A 666 -8.75 -33.80 14.44
CA ALA A 666 -8.54 -35.24 14.59
C ALA A 666 -7.31 -35.74 13.82
N LYS A 667 -6.50 -36.61 14.44
CA LYS A 667 -5.26 -37.16 13.86
C LYS A 667 -5.47 -38.26 12.80
N ASN A 668 -6.69 -38.43 12.27
CA ASN A 668 -6.98 -39.57 11.41
C ASN A 668 -6.43 -39.43 9.97
N GLN A 669 -6.09 -40.56 9.33
CA GLN A 669 -5.22 -40.65 8.14
C GLN A 669 -5.95 -40.78 6.78
N HIS A 670 -7.20 -40.34 6.66
CA HIS A 670 -8.01 -40.62 5.46
C HIS A 670 -8.44 -39.36 4.71
N GLY A 671 -7.67 -39.02 3.66
CA GLY A 671 -8.09 -38.27 2.47
C GLY A 671 -8.61 -36.84 2.67
N HIS A 672 -9.15 -36.29 1.58
CA HIS A 672 -9.94 -35.05 1.58
C HIS A 672 -11.26 -35.29 2.32
N ASN A 673 -11.69 -34.31 3.12
CA ASN A 673 -12.91 -34.23 3.96
C ASN A 673 -12.59 -34.24 5.46
N PHE A 674 -12.63 -33.05 6.05
CA PHE A 674 -12.79 -32.85 7.49
C PHE A 674 -14.26 -32.54 7.79
N GLY A 675 -14.74 -33.00 8.95
CA GLY A 675 -16.03 -32.59 9.48
C GLY A 675 -15.84 -31.47 10.49
N ASP A 676 -16.31 -30.27 10.16
CA ASP A 676 -16.58 -29.19 11.12
C ASP A 676 -17.26 -29.70 12.42
N SER A 677 -18.16 -30.67 12.27
CA SER A 677 -18.88 -31.35 13.34
C SER A 677 -17.96 -31.99 14.39
N ASP A 678 -16.81 -32.54 14.00
CA ASP A 678 -15.86 -33.11 14.97
C ASP A 678 -15.15 -32.02 15.78
N VAL A 679 -14.76 -30.91 15.14
CA VAL A 679 -14.18 -29.75 15.84
C VAL A 679 -15.19 -29.14 16.81
N ILE A 680 -16.45 -28.99 16.37
CA ILE A 680 -17.54 -28.52 17.24
C ILE A 680 -17.74 -29.45 18.43
N ALA A 681 -17.79 -30.77 18.18
CA ALA A 681 -17.91 -31.75 19.24
C ALA A 681 -16.79 -31.62 20.27
N ARG A 682 -15.54 -31.46 19.82
CA ARG A 682 -14.37 -31.30 20.70
C ARG A 682 -14.42 -30.00 21.51
N TRP A 683 -14.80 -28.88 20.89
CA TRP A 683 -15.01 -27.62 21.62
C TRP A 683 -16.10 -27.76 22.69
N LEU A 684 -17.25 -28.33 22.34
CA LEU A 684 -18.33 -28.60 23.30
C LEU A 684 -17.90 -29.55 24.42
N SER A 685 -17.07 -30.55 24.10
CA SER A 685 -16.51 -31.50 25.07
C SER A 685 -15.52 -30.85 26.05
N SER A 686 -14.84 -29.79 25.61
CA SER A 686 -13.96 -28.96 26.44
C SER A 686 -14.72 -27.91 27.28
N SER A 687 -16.06 -27.97 27.29
CA SER A 687 -16.98 -27.02 27.92
C SER A 687 -17.01 -25.63 27.29
N ALA A 688 -16.52 -25.46 26.06
CA ALA A 688 -16.62 -24.21 25.35
C ALA A 688 -18.05 -23.96 24.83
N THR A 689 -18.41 -22.68 24.68
CA THR A 689 -19.61 -22.27 23.95
C THR A 689 -19.26 -22.06 22.48
N VAL A 690 -20.05 -22.66 21.59
CA VAL A 690 -19.85 -22.49 20.14
C VAL A 690 -20.93 -21.57 19.60
N HIS A 691 -20.52 -20.46 19.00
CA HIS A 691 -21.36 -19.42 18.46
C HIS A 691 -21.45 -19.50 16.93
N VAL A 692 -22.63 -19.22 16.39
CA VAL A 692 -22.88 -19.05 14.96
C VAL A 692 -23.32 -17.62 14.73
N ALA A 693 -22.59 -16.87 13.91
CA ALA A 693 -22.95 -15.50 13.56
C ALA A 693 -23.86 -15.45 12.32
N ASN A 694 -24.58 -14.35 12.15
CA ASN A 694 -25.38 -14.10 10.94
C ASN A 694 -24.54 -13.72 9.71
N VAL A 695 -23.23 -13.57 9.90
CA VAL A 695 -22.24 -13.31 8.86
C VAL A 695 -21.90 -14.63 8.15
N LYS A 696 -21.77 -14.57 6.82
CA LYS A 696 -21.39 -15.69 5.98
C LYS A 696 -19.99 -15.50 5.42
N VAL A 697 -19.32 -16.60 5.08
CA VAL A 697 -18.12 -16.58 4.24
C VAL A 697 -18.47 -17.03 2.82
N TYR A 698 -17.72 -16.56 1.83
CA TYR A 698 -18.03 -16.87 0.43
C TYR A 698 -17.02 -17.84 -0.15
N HIS A 699 -17.49 -19.02 -0.56
CA HIS A 699 -16.67 -20.07 -1.16
C HIS A 699 -16.78 -19.99 -2.70
N THR A 700 -15.65 -19.90 -3.39
CA THR A 700 -15.64 -19.82 -4.85
C THR A 700 -15.93 -21.19 -5.48
N SER A 701 -17.09 -21.32 -6.13
CA SER A 701 -17.57 -22.59 -6.70
C SER A 701 -16.58 -23.20 -7.70
N HIS A 702 -16.47 -24.53 -7.67
CA HIS A 702 -15.68 -25.32 -8.60
C HIS A 702 -16.31 -26.70 -8.85
N THR A 703 -15.91 -27.36 -9.93
CA THR A 703 -16.38 -28.72 -10.26
C THR A 703 -15.65 -29.75 -9.42
N SER A 704 -16.37 -30.66 -8.76
CA SER A 704 -15.76 -31.86 -8.15
C SER A 704 -15.27 -32.82 -9.23
N HIS A 705 -14.09 -33.44 -9.07
CA HIS A 705 -13.59 -34.39 -10.05
C HIS A 705 -14.38 -35.72 -9.94
N LYS A 706 -14.62 -36.39 -11.08
CA LYS A 706 -15.25 -37.74 -11.12
C LYS A 706 -14.51 -38.83 -10.34
N HIS A 707 -13.27 -38.57 -9.90
CA HIS A 707 -12.47 -39.45 -9.06
C HIS A 707 -12.60 -39.17 -7.56
N ASP A 708 -13.24 -38.06 -7.18
CA ASP A 708 -13.76 -37.84 -5.83
C ASP A 708 -15.02 -38.70 -5.68
N LYS A 709 -14.85 -40.03 -5.61
CA LYS A 709 -15.82 -40.79 -4.83
C LYS A 709 -15.83 -40.10 -3.48
N PRO A 710 -16.99 -39.68 -2.93
CA PRO A 710 -17.02 -39.18 -1.57
C PRO A 710 -16.25 -40.22 -0.78
N ALA A 711 -15.19 -39.80 -0.07
CA ALA A 711 -14.62 -40.67 0.93
C ALA A 711 -15.83 -41.01 1.80
N THR A 712 -16.37 -42.22 1.63
CA THR A 712 -17.45 -42.72 2.47
C THR A 712 -16.88 -42.53 3.84
N TRP A 713 -17.52 -41.70 4.66
CA TRP A 713 -17.15 -41.52 6.05
C TRP A 713 -17.05 -42.92 6.66
N ASN A 714 -15.83 -43.46 6.73
CA ASN A 714 -15.64 -44.85 7.05
C ASN A 714 -14.53 -44.97 8.08
N PRO A 715 -14.89 -45.02 9.38
CA PRO A 715 -16.25 -44.92 9.93
C PRO A 715 -16.83 -43.49 9.96
N GLU A 716 -18.16 -43.36 9.97
CA GLU A 716 -18.84 -42.09 10.30
C GLU A 716 -18.55 -41.66 11.74
N PRO A 717 -18.25 -40.36 11.99
CA PRO A 717 -18.15 -39.85 13.35
C PRO A 717 -19.44 -40.12 14.11
N ARG A 718 -19.36 -40.84 15.23
CA ARG A 718 -20.50 -40.99 16.15
C ARG A 718 -20.26 -40.14 17.37
N PHE A 719 -21.31 -39.44 17.80
CA PHE A 719 -21.29 -38.60 18.98
C PHE A 719 -22.23 -39.16 20.03
N THR A 720 -21.83 -39.09 21.30
CA THR A 720 -22.68 -39.46 22.43
C THR A 720 -22.51 -38.43 23.52
N VAL A 721 -23.62 -37.86 23.96
CA VAL A 721 -23.65 -36.94 25.11
C VAL A 721 -23.77 -37.80 26.35
N VAL A 722 -22.78 -37.72 27.23
CA VAL A 722 -22.77 -38.41 28.52
C VAL A 722 -22.88 -37.40 29.65
N GLN A 723 -23.48 -37.80 30.76
CA GLN A 723 -23.59 -37.00 31.97
C GLN A 723 -22.83 -37.71 33.10
N ASP A 724 -21.98 -36.99 33.81
CA ASP A 724 -21.28 -37.53 34.97
C ASP A 724 -22.18 -37.56 36.22
N ALA A 725 -21.68 -38.19 37.29
CA ALA A 725 -22.39 -38.29 38.57
C ALA A 725 -22.65 -36.94 39.24
N GLY A 726 -21.91 -35.88 38.86
CA GLY A 726 -22.10 -34.51 39.32
C GLY A 726 -23.10 -33.70 38.48
N GLY A 727 -23.71 -34.30 37.45
CA GLY A 727 -24.69 -33.67 36.59
C GLY A 727 -24.10 -32.91 35.40
N SER A 728 -22.78 -32.89 35.21
CA SER A 728 -22.13 -32.21 34.09
C SER A 728 -22.17 -33.07 32.82
N LYS A 729 -22.71 -32.51 31.74
CA LYS A 729 -22.67 -33.15 30.42
C LYS A 729 -21.37 -32.89 29.67
N ARG A 730 -20.93 -33.87 28.88
CA ARG A 730 -19.86 -33.75 27.87
C ARG A 730 -20.25 -34.54 26.61
N ILE A 731 -19.71 -34.15 25.46
CA ILE A 731 -19.83 -34.95 24.24
C ILE A 731 -18.63 -35.91 24.17
N MET A 732 -18.85 -37.10 23.64
CA MET A 732 -17.81 -38.05 23.28
C MET A 732 -17.90 -38.31 21.78
N SER A 733 -16.81 -38.13 21.03
CA SER A 733 -16.72 -38.52 19.62
C SER A 733 -15.92 -39.81 19.48
N THR A 734 -16.23 -40.62 18.46
CA THR A 734 -15.46 -41.83 18.12
C THR A 734 -13.99 -41.56 17.77
N TRP A 735 -13.64 -40.29 17.52
CA TRP A 735 -12.30 -39.83 17.17
C TRP A 735 -11.49 -39.29 18.36
N MET A 736 -12.06 -39.30 19.57
CA MET A 736 -11.38 -38.88 20.80
C MET A 736 -10.63 -40.01 21.52
N VAL A 737 -10.53 -41.21 20.94
CA VAL A 737 -9.75 -42.32 21.52
C VAL A 737 -8.38 -42.40 20.83
N ALA A 738 -7.46 -41.54 21.27
CA ALA A 738 -6.00 -41.76 21.38
C ALA A 738 -5.32 -40.46 21.82
#